data_AF-B6JYF9-F1
#
_entry.id   AF-B6JYF9-F1
#
_cell.length_a   1.000
_cell.length_b   1.000
_cell.length_c   1.000
_cell.angle_alpha   90.00
_cell.angle_beta   90.00
_cell.angle_gamma   90.00
#
_symmetry.space_group_name_H-M   'P 1'
#
loop_
_entity.id
_entity.type
_entity.pdbx_description
1 polymer ?
#
loop_
_entity_poly.entity_id
_entity_poly.type
_entity_poly.pdbx_seq_one_letter_code
_entity_poly.pdbx_strand_id
1 'polypeptide(L)'
;MGRAKGSKRNQHRHRLNPLQKTATNSQEIVLEGKETAIPVLEKLSSSEAKERSWSASAISNLILGDSETRLLLLKNGLVKKLLERLTDDSIEVVIEVTGAIRNLAVEDGYDVCMDMYRKNILSPLKTWMAKIASHLEGMTNGKTPEGQEEAAYQSCLFAVTENICAVLLNLGETTTEVMTALNNNGVLPFLFQLAVHGSLIPEQVQEIVLQALCTLLDDNLAGIKEFVSSSNVDIANVLSVIGEYISKDLPTLQAYSIGVLFQFYEAKQLDKKLESQLQVVPALDNLPTVALPKLGQLLQDGKQFLRSLTTKAFENEKTLADYRIALTVPVVLEILASIASLLQSLADGQVSDEDEMDPEVAATEAIEELDNLVGDDEAADDVDMDSEVPAKQSVQVASEPIVFMLQNIMPILLDLLEPFEPAVASVIPDREKGFLDVVHERSLECLNNIAWSCNGIISEDSPSIGQWRSQAQIILAWVSKIVGPQFEASPSSFLTLCSVLLAASKVYSGNAIPFTPDQVDVLIQFAARLNDFQAQSRLVGALGALAKFEGDIAFNSKIGDLLMSCLTNDNPQPDVAVEALYAIFDVYGDKVYAYDTPVFVQKNYLAALQQAVPALTKMTKRIDRKRCYNARMRAEEAMQNLHAFIDYKINEYK
;
A
#
# COMPACT_ATOMS: atom_id res chain seq x y z
N MET A 1 -11.39 -10.12 9.86
CA MET A 1 -11.09 -8.83 10.52
C MET A 1 -12.38 -8.03 10.58
N GLY A 2 -12.84 -7.64 11.77
CA GLY A 2 -14.08 -6.84 11.91
C GLY A 2 -13.83 -5.37 11.59
N ARG A 3 -14.57 -4.82 10.62
CA ARG A 3 -14.62 -3.38 10.34
C ARG A 3 -15.77 -2.78 11.16
N ALA A 4 -15.48 -1.89 12.10
CA ALA A 4 -16.50 -1.04 12.72
C ALA A 4 -15.98 0.39 12.90
N LYS A 5 -16.80 1.33 12.42
CA LYS A 5 -16.71 2.81 12.45
C LYS A 5 -15.78 3.44 11.42
N GLY A 6 -16.38 3.93 10.33
CA GLY A 6 -15.82 4.88 9.37
C GLY A 6 -14.34 4.65 9.10
N SER A 7 -14.00 3.50 8.51
CA SER A 7 -12.61 3.14 8.23
C SER A 7 -11.98 4.26 7.40
N LYS A 8 -11.00 4.94 7.99
CA LYS A 8 -10.11 5.86 7.29
C LYS A 8 -9.55 5.13 6.07
N ARG A 9 -9.70 5.71 4.89
CA ARG A 9 -9.10 5.17 3.66
C ARG A 9 -7.65 5.67 3.62
N ASN A 10 -6.69 4.79 3.31
CA ASN A 10 -5.33 5.14 2.87
C ASN A 10 -4.56 6.27 3.60
N GLN A 11 -4.57 6.33 4.94
CA GLN A 11 -3.74 7.32 5.67
C GLN A 11 -2.22 7.12 5.54
N HIS A 12 -1.73 6.03 4.94
CA HIS A 12 -0.29 5.76 4.79
C HIS A 12 0.32 6.38 3.51
N ARG A 13 -0.47 7.08 2.69
CA ARG A 13 0.04 7.71 1.47
C ARG A 13 0.36 9.17 1.74
N HIS A 14 1.46 9.43 2.46
CA HIS A 14 2.16 10.72 2.33
C HIS A 14 2.72 10.79 0.91
N ARG A 15 1.87 11.09 -0.07
CA ARG A 15 2.30 11.32 -1.44
C ARG A 15 3.05 12.63 -1.45
N LEU A 16 4.34 12.52 -1.66
CA LEU A 16 5.22 13.66 -1.84
C LEU A 16 4.67 14.49 -2.99
N ASN A 17 4.38 15.75 -2.69
CA ASN A 17 3.85 16.70 -3.66
C ASN A 17 4.94 17.00 -4.72
N PRO A 18 4.83 16.44 -5.95
CA PRO A 18 5.81 16.68 -7.02
C PRO A 18 5.78 18.13 -7.51
N LEU A 19 4.71 18.85 -7.16
CA LEU A 19 4.33 20.16 -7.64
C LEU A 19 4.49 21.25 -6.59
N GLN A 20 5.36 21.06 -5.58
CA GLN A 20 6.02 22.22 -4.96
C GLN A 20 6.94 22.85 -6.02
N LYS A 21 6.33 23.48 -7.03
CA LYS A 21 6.94 24.59 -7.75
C LYS A 21 7.31 25.59 -6.66
N THR A 22 8.60 25.85 -6.51
CA THR A 22 9.03 27.19 -6.13
C THR A 22 8.27 28.14 -7.06
N ALA A 23 7.49 29.04 -6.48
CA ALA A 23 6.64 29.96 -7.20
C ALA A 23 7.44 30.64 -8.32
N THR A 24 7.19 30.27 -9.57
CA THR A 24 7.84 30.93 -10.70
C THR A 24 7.36 32.38 -10.78
N ASN A 25 8.27 33.30 -10.46
CA ASN A 25 8.24 34.73 -10.76
C ASN A 25 6.89 35.43 -10.59
N SER A 26 6.40 35.46 -9.36
CA SER A 26 5.63 36.60 -8.84
C SER A 26 6.48 37.20 -7.74
N GLN A 27 6.74 38.51 -7.76
CA GLN A 27 7.57 39.22 -6.78
C GLN A 27 7.42 38.60 -5.38
N GLU A 28 8.47 37.93 -4.89
CA GLU A 28 8.47 37.30 -3.57
C GLU A 28 8.20 38.38 -2.52
N ILE A 29 6.99 38.37 -1.97
CA ILE A 29 6.74 39.05 -0.72
C ILE A 29 6.89 37.97 0.34
N VAL A 30 8.07 37.90 0.93
CA VAL A 30 8.31 37.13 2.14
C VAL A 30 7.49 37.78 3.26
N LEU A 31 6.28 37.26 3.49
CA LEU A 31 5.47 37.65 4.65
C LEU A 31 5.89 36.75 5.82
N GLU A 32 6.73 37.27 6.71
CA GLU A 32 7.06 36.59 7.96
C GLU A 32 5.95 36.81 9.01
N GLY A 33 5.37 35.70 9.48
CA GLY A 33 4.81 35.59 10.82
C GLY A 33 3.32 35.87 11.04
N LYS A 34 2.85 35.40 12.21
CA LYS A 34 1.47 35.48 12.72
C LYS A 34 0.83 36.87 12.67
N GLU A 35 1.63 37.94 12.77
CA GLU A 35 1.14 39.32 12.82
C GLU A 35 0.53 39.79 11.49
N THR A 36 0.97 39.22 10.36
CA THR A 36 0.47 39.59 9.03
C THR A 36 -0.65 38.67 8.53
N ALA A 37 -0.81 37.49 9.12
CA ALA A 37 -1.73 36.46 8.64
C ALA A 37 -3.21 36.88 8.68
N ILE A 38 -3.67 37.51 9.76
CA ILE A 38 -5.08 37.92 9.90
C ILE A 38 -5.45 39.10 8.98
N PRO A 39 -4.65 40.20 8.93
CA PRO A 39 -4.91 41.27 7.96
C PRO A 39 -4.95 40.79 6.50
N VAL A 40 -4.08 39.84 6.14
CA VAL A 40 -4.10 39.24 4.80
C VAL A 40 -5.38 38.43 4.60
N LEU A 41 -5.83 37.65 5.59
CA LEU A 41 -7.07 36.88 5.52
C LEU A 41 -8.32 37.76 5.34
N GLU A 42 -8.34 38.95 5.93
CA GLU A 42 -9.46 39.90 5.78
C GLU A 42 -9.56 40.45 4.35
N LYS A 43 -8.43 40.61 3.66
CA LYS A 43 -8.38 41.11 2.27
C LYS A 43 -9.02 40.17 1.23
N LEU A 44 -9.27 38.90 1.55
CA LEU A 44 -10.09 38.01 0.71
C LEU A 44 -11.52 38.56 0.50
N SER A 45 -11.99 39.41 1.43
CA SER A 45 -13.31 40.04 1.35
C SER A 45 -13.27 41.44 0.73
N SER A 46 -12.14 41.87 0.16
CA SER A 46 -12.02 43.18 -0.51
C SER A 46 -12.94 43.30 -1.73
N SER A 47 -13.41 44.51 -2.02
CA SER A 47 -14.15 44.81 -3.26
C SER A 47 -13.28 44.70 -4.52
N GLU A 48 -11.95 44.85 -4.39
CA GLU A 48 -11.03 44.84 -5.53
C GLU A 48 -10.51 43.43 -5.84
N ALA A 49 -10.71 42.97 -7.08
CA ALA A 49 -10.28 41.63 -7.50
C ALA A 49 -8.76 41.40 -7.35
N LYS A 50 -7.95 42.43 -7.64
CA LYS A 50 -6.49 42.36 -7.47
C LYS A 50 -6.07 42.15 -6.02
N GLU A 51 -6.74 42.81 -5.07
CA GLU A 51 -6.47 42.62 -3.65
C GLU A 51 -6.88 41.23 -3.16
N ARG A 52 -8.01 40.70 -3.65
CA ARG A 52 -8.46 39.34 -3.34
C ARG A 52 -7.49 38.28 -3.87
N SER A 53 -7.06 38.41 -5.13
CA SER A 53 -6.09 37.52 -5.76
C SER A 53 -4.75 37.56 -5.02
N TRP A 54 -4.23 38.75 -4.73
CA TRP A 54 -3.01 38.93 -3.92
C TRP A 54 -3.15 38.28 -2.54
N SER A 55 -4.28 38.48 -1.86
CA SER A 55 -4.58 37.90 -0.55
C SER A 55 -4.59 36.36 -0.60
N ALA A 56 -5.25 35.76 -1.59
CA ALA A 56 -5.28 34.31 -1.78
C ALA A 56 -3.88 33.73 -2.05
N SER A 57 -3.08 34.41 -2.88
CA SER A 57 -1.70 34.00 -3.16
C SER A 57 -0.81 34.08 -1.92
N ALA A 58 -0.91 35.17 -1.16
CA ALA A 58 -0.20 35.35 0.10
C ALA A 58 -0.59 34.28 1.14
N ILE A 59 -1.89 33.97 1.26
CA ILE A 59 -2.39 32.89 2.11
C ILE A 59 -1.82 31.53 1.68
N SER A 60 -1.76 31.27 0.38
CA SER A 60 -1.19 30.03 -0.17
C SER A 60 0.25 29.80 0.32
N ASN A 61 1.07 30.86 0.35
CA ASN A 61 2.44 30.80 0.88
C ASN A 61 2.46 30.65 2.41
N LEU A 62 1.57 31.33 3.14
CA LEU A 62 1.47 31.20 4.60
C LEU A 62 1.06 29.78 5.04
N ILE A 63 0.25 29.09 4.24
CA ILE A 63 -0.13 27.68 4.47
C ILE A 63 1.11 26.77 4.40
N LEU A 64 2.00 27.01 3.44
CA LEU A 64 3.25 26.28 3.25
C LEU A 64 4.36 26.67 4.24
N GLY A 65 4.11 27.70 5.06
CA GLY A 65 5.01 28.12 6.13
C GLY A 65 4.93 27.22 7.35
N ASP A 66 4.83 27.82 8.53
CA ASP A 66 4.79 27.06 9.79
C ASP A 66 3.37 26.63 10.21
N SER A 67 3.31 25.50 10.91
CA SER A 67 2.05 24.91 11.39
C SER A 67 1.28 25.82 12.36
N GLU A 68 1.94 26.73 13.10
CA GLU A 68 1.24 27.62 14.04
C GLU A 68 0.49 28.74 13.31
N THR A 69 1.09 29.31 12.26
CA THR A 69 0.46 30.30 11.38
C THR A 69 -0.72 29.69 10.63
N ARG A 70 -0.56 28.48 10.11
CA ARG A 70 -1.66 27.75 9.45
C ARG A 70 -2.82 27.47 10.41
N LEU A 71 -2.53 27.01 11.63
CA LEU A 71 -3.53 26.81 12.67
C LEU A 71 -4.26 28.12 13.06
N LEU A 72 -3.54 29.24 13.11
CA LEU A 72 -4.12 30.54 13.37
C LEU A 72 -5.12 30.95 12.26
N LEU A 73 -4.76 30.77 11.00
CA LEU A 73 -5.65 31.04 9.86
C LEU A 73 -6.90 30.16 9.91
N LEU A 74 -6.74 28.85 10.17
CA LEU A 74 -7.85 27.91 10.31
C LEU A 74 -8.84 28.33 11.41
N LYS A 75 -8.33 28.72 12.58
CA LYS A 75 -9.16 29.23 13.70
C LYS A 75 -9.93 30.51 13.36
N ASN A 76 -9.45 31.29 12.39
CA ASN A 76 -10.08 32.53 11.94
C ASN A 76 -10.93 32.35 10.66
N GLY A 77 -11.35 31.11 10.38
CA GLY A 77 -12.33 30.83 9.33
C GLY A 77 -11.75 30.80 7.92
N LEU A 78 -10.45 30.50 7.78
CA LEU A 78 -9.76 30.36 6.49
C LEU A 78 -10.55 29.52 5.48
N VAL A 79 -10.96 28.30 5.87
CA VAL A 79 -11.68 27.38 4.97
C VAL A 79 -12.94 28.03 4.43
N LYS A 80 -13.77 28.61 5.29
CA LYS A 80 -15.02 29.26 4.88
C LYS A 80 -14.76 30.40 3.90
N LYS A 81 -13.80 31.28 4.21
CA LYS A 81 -13.47 32.44 3.36
C LYS A 81 -12.95 32.03 1.98
N LEU A 82 -12.13 30.96 1.90
CA LEU A 82 -11.68 30.41 0.63
C LEU A 82 -12.83 29.82 -0.18
N LEU A 83 -13.73 29.04 0.44
CA LEU A 83 -14.86 28.46 -0.28
C LEU A 83 -15.82 29.53 -0.84
N GLU A 84 -16.04 30.63 -0.12
CA GLU A 84 -16.83 31.78 -0.58
C GLU A 84 -16.22 32.52 -1.78
N ARG A 85 -14.95 32.25 -2.14
CA ARG A 85 -14.25 32.81 -3.30
C ARG A 85 -14.16 31.85 -4.49
N LEU A 86 -14.64 30.61 -4.36
CA LEU A 86 -14.74 29.71 -5.51
C LEU A 86 -15.76 30.17 -6.57
N THR A 87 -16.66 31.10 -6.21
CA THR A 87 -17.65 31.69 -7.11
C THR A 87 -17.32 33.15 -7.44
N ASP A 88 -16.05 33.56 -7.35
CA ASP A 88 -15.64 34.92 -7.71
C ASP A 88 -15.80 35.19 -9.22
N ASP A 89 -16.06 36.45 -9.57
CA ASP A 89 -16.24 36.88 -10.97
C ASP A 89 -14.90 36.90 -11.74
N SER A 90 -13.76 37.07 -11.04
CA SER A 90 -12.43 37.04 -11.64
C SER A 90 -11.84 35.64 -11.57
N ILE A 91 -11.51 35.08 -12.74
CA ILE A 91 -10.88 33.76 -12.83
C ILE A 91 -9.50 33.74 -12.15
N GLU A 92 -8.78 34.86 -12.17
CA GLU A 92 -7.49 35.02 -11.49
C GLU A 92 -7.62 34.87 -9.97
N VAL A 93 -8.69 35.40 -9.37
CA VAL A 93 -8.99 35.16 -7.95
C VAL A 93 -9.26 33.67 -7.71
N VAL A 94 -10.02 33.03 -8.59
CA VAL A 94 -10.35 31.60 -8.46
C VAL A 94 -9.11 30.72 -8.58
N ILE A 95 -8.17 31.03 -9.47
CA ILE A 95 -6.89 30.31 -9.59
C ILE A 95 -6.14 30.33 -8.26
N GLU A 96 -5.94 31.51 -7.68
CA GLU A 96 -5.19 31.66 -6.42
C GLU A 96 -5.93 30.97 -5.25
N VAL A 97 -7.26 31.09 -5.21
CA VAL A 97 -8.09 30.45 -4.18
C VAL A 97 -8.05 28.93 -4.29
N THR A 98 -8.19 28.38 -5.49
CA THR A 98 -8.09 26.93 -5.71
C THR A 98 -6.68 26.41 -5.41
N GLY A 99 -5.63 27.20 -5.70
CA GLY A 99 -4.25 26.90 -5.31
C GLY A 99 -4.04 26.88 -3.80
N ALA A 100 -4.60 27.85 -3.08
CA ALA A 100 -4.56 27.88 -1.62
C ALA A 100 -5.33 26.71 -0.99
N ILE A 101 -6.52 26.37 -1.52
CA ILE A 101 -7.32 25.21 -1.08
C ILE A 101 -6.55 23.91 -1.30
N ARG A 102 -5.92 23.74 -2.48
CA ARG A 102 -5.08 22.58 -2.79
C ARG A 102 -3.94 22.45 -1.78
N ASN A 103 -3.19 23.53 -1.53
CA ASN A 103 -2.09 23.49 -0.56
C ASN A 103 -2.59 23.16 0.84
N LEU A 104 -3.74 23.71 1.25
CA LEU A 104 -4.35 23.40 2.55
C LEU A 104 -4.74 21.93 2.68
N ALA A 105 -5.31 21.35 1.61
CA ALA A 105 -5.66 19.93 1.56
C ALA A 105 -4.43 19.02 1.66
N VAL A 106 -3.30 19.42 1.08
CA VAL A 106 -2.03 18.67 1.12
C VAL A 106 -1.36 18.77 2.50
N GLU A 107 -1.29 19.97 3.09
CA GLU A 107 -0.52 20.20 4.33
C GLU A 107 -1.22 19.68 5.59
N ASP A 108 -2.54 19.87 5.72
CA ASP A 108 -3.30 19.45 6.91
C ASP A 108 -4.17 18.20 6.66
N GLY A 109 -4.15 17.66 5.43
CA GLY A 109 -4.69 16.35 5.08
C GLY A 109 -6.14 16.13 5.51
N TYR A 110 -6.34 15.05 6.28
CA TYR A 110 -7.65 14.51 6.64
C TYR A 110 -8.59 15.53 7.28
N ASP A 111 -8.15 16.26 8.31
CA ASP A 111 -9.03 17.11 9.12
C ASP A 111 -9.57 18.29 8.31
N VAL A 112 -8.71 18.91 7.51
CA VAL A 112 -9.08 20.00 6.62
C VAL A 112 -9.97 19.52 5.47
N CYS A 113 -9.65 18.40 4.83
CA CYS A 113 -10.48 17.83 3.76
C CYS A 113 -11.90 17.53 4.27
N MET A 114 -12.03 16.97 5.49
CA MET A 114 -13.32 16.74 6.13
C MET A 114 -14.05 18.04 6.48
N ASP A 115 -13.34 19.09 6.92
CA ASP A 115 -13.92 20.40 7.17
C ASP A 115 -14.44 21.07 5.89
N MET A 116 -13.69 21.00 4.79
CA MET A 116 -14.12 21.44 3.46
C MET A 116 -15.35 20.68 2.97
N TYR A 117 -15.36 19.34 3.12
CA TYR A 117 -16.49 18.49 2.76
C TYR A 117 -17.76 18.87 3.53
N ARG A 118 -17.67 19.01 4.87
CA ARG A 118 -18.80 19.45 5.72
C ARG A 118 -19.30 20.84 5.38
N LYS A 119 -18.44 21.72 4.85
CA LYS A 119 -18.78 23.04 4.35
C LYS A 119 -19.23 23.06 2.88
N ASN A 120 -19.55 21.90 2.32
CA ASN A 120 -20.13 21.72 0.99
C ASN A 120 -19.21 22.19 -0.16
N ILE A 121 -17.91 21.90 -0.09
CA ILE A 121 -16.96 22.17 -1.19
C ILE A 121 -17.36 21.51 -2.51
N LEU A 122 -18.06 20.37 -2.49
CA LEU A 122 -18.43 19.65 -3.71
C LEU A 122 -19.38 20.44 -4.61
N SER A 123 -20.23 21.31 -4.05
CA SER A 123 -21.15 22.14 -4.84
C SER A 123 -20.44 23.10 -5.80
N PRO A 124 -19.55 24.00 -5.34
CA PRO A 124 -18.80 24.87 -6.25
C PRO A 124 -17.86 24.08 -7.16
N LEU A 125 -17.24 22.98 -6.69
CA LEU A 125 -16.40 22.14 -7.55
C LEU A 125 -17.20 21.55 -8.71
N LYS A 126 -18.44 21.08 -8.47
CA LYS A 126 -19.32 20.56 -9.53
C LYS A 126 -19.64 21.61 -10.59
N THR A 127 -19.87 22.87 -10.19
CA THR A 127 -20.06 23.98 -11.13
C THR A 127 -18.82 24.18 -12.01
N TRP A 128 -17.62 24.12 -11.42
CA TRP A 128 -16.38 24.23 -12.19
C TRP A 128 -16.12 23.04 -13.10
N MET A 129 -16.38 21.80 -12.65
CA MET A 129 -16.29 20.60 -13.50
C MET A 129 -17.17 20.75 -14.74
N ALA A 130 -18.40 21.25 -14.59
CA ALA A 130 -19.29 21.51 -15.73
C ALA A 130 -18.76 22.60 -16.68
N LYS A 131 -18.20 23.70 -16.15
CA LYS A 131 -17.56 24.76 -16.96
C LYS A 131 -16.37 24.22 -17.76
N ILE A 132 -15.51 23.42 -17.12
CA ILE A 132 -14.32 22.82 -17.73
C ILE A 132 -14.74 21.82 -18.81
N ALA A 133 -15.70 20.94 -18.51
CA ALA A 133 -16.23 19.97 -19.47
C ALA A 133 -16.84 20.64 -20.70
N SER A 134 -17.60 21.72 -20.52
CA SER A 134 -18.18 22.49 -21.63
C SER A 134 -17.11 23.17 -22.49
N HIS A 135 -16.05 23.70 -21.87
CA HIS A 135 -14.94 24.28 -22.62
C HIS A 135 -14.18 23.22 -23.43
N LEU A 136 -13.94 22.04 -22.83
CA LEU A 136 -13.32 20.91 -23.50
C LEU A 136 -14.15 20.40 -24.68
N GLU A 137 -15.46 20.27 -24.52
CA GLU A 137 -16.38 19.93 -25.61
C GLU A 137 -16.35 20.97 -26.74
N GLY A 138 -16.18 22.25 -26.40
CA GLY A 138 -15.92 23.30 -27.38
C GLY A 138 -14.65 23.03 -28.21
N MET A 139 -13.55 22.69 -27.54
CA MET A 139 -12.27 22.40 -28.18
C MET A 139 -12.32 21.13 -29.05
N THR A 140 -13.00 20.08 -28.60
CA THR A 140 -13.18 18.85 -29.41
C THR A 140 -14.01 19.11 -30.68
N ASN A 141 -14.90 20.10 -30.64
CA ASN A 141 -15.67 20.57 -31.79
C ASN A 141 -14.91 21.61 -32.64
N GLY A 142 -13.61 21.78 -32.43
CA GLY A 142 -12.75 22.64 -33.23
C GLY A 142 -12.74 24.12 -32.85
N LYS A 143 -13.32 24.50 -31.70
CA LYS A 143 -13.18 25.87 -31.19
C LYS A 143 -11.77 26.07 -30.65
N THR A 144 -11.05 27.04 -31.20
CA THR A 144 -9.73 27.47 -30.71
C THR A 144 -9.82 28.89 -30.18
N PRO A 145 -9.00 29.27 -29.18
CA PRO A 145 -8.95 30.64 -28.69
C PRO A 145 -8.70 31.66 -29.79
N GLU A 146 -9.59 32.64 -29.93
CA GLU A 146 -9.44 33.76 -30.85
C GLU A 146 -8.79 34.95 -30.13
N GLY A 147 -7.48 35.11 -30.35
CA GLY A 147 -6.72 36.23 -29.78
C GLY A 147 -6.13 35.96 -28.39
N GLN A 148 -5.51 36.99 -27.82
CA GLN A 148 -4.72 36.87 -26.59
C GLN A 148 -5.57 36.69 -25.33
N GLU A 149 -6.76 37.32 -25.29
CA GLU A 149 -7.64 37.29 -24.12
C GLU A 149 -8.25 35.90 -23.89
N GLU A 150 -8.79 35.28 -24.95
CA GLU A 150 -9.30 33.91 -24.86
C GLU A 150 -8.21 32.89 -24.56
N ALA A 151 -7.00 33.07 -25.10
CA ALA A 151 -5.86 32.21 -24.82
C ALA A 151 -5.40 32.33 -23.34
N ALA A 152 -5.41 33.55 -22.79
CA ALA A 152 -5.13 33.78 -21.37
C ALA A 152 -6.19 33.16 -20.48
N TYR A 153 -7.47 33.30 -20.84
CA TYR A 153 -8.58 32.66 -20.12
C TYR A 153 -8.49 31.14 -20.13
N GLN A 154 -8.19 30.52 -21.29
CA GLN A 154 -7.98 29.07 -21.40
C GLN A 154 -6.83 28.60 -20.50
N SER A 155 -5.71 29.34 -20.49
CA SER A 155 -4.57 29.03 -19.63
C SER A 155 -4.96 29.09 -18.14
N CYS A 156 -5.74 30.10 -17.77
CA CYS A 156 -6.29 30.23 -16.42
C CYS A 156 -7.23 29.06 -16.07
N LEU A 157 -8.08 28.65 -17.00
CA LEU A 157 -9.01 27.54 -16.82
C LEU A 157 -8.27 26.21 -16.62
N PHE A 158 -7.16 25.98 -17.31
CA PHE A 158 -6.33 24.80 -17.08
C PHE A 158 -5.61 24.83 -15.73
N ALA A 159 -5.16 26.00 -15.26
CA ALA A 159 -4.62 26.14 -13.90
C ALA A 159 -5.69 25.83 -12.83
N VAL A 160 -6.93 26.30 -13.01
CA VAL A 160 -8.06 25.93 -12.16
C VAL A 160 -8.33 24.42 -12.23
N THR A 161 -8.28 23.83 -13.42
CA THR A 161 -8.49 22.38 -13.64
C THR A 161 -7.46 21.56 -12.87
N GLU A 162 -6.17 21.93 -12.96
CA GLU A 162 -5.08 21.29 -12.21
C GLU A 162 -5.37 21.30 -10.69
N ASN A 163 -5.69 22.47 -10.15
CA ASN A 163 -5.98 22.62 -8.73
C ASN A 163 -7.23 21.83 -8.29
N ILE A 164 -8.29 21.84 -9.09
CA ILE A 164 -9.52 21.11 -8.78
C ILE A 164 -9.28 19.60 -8.78
N CYS A 165 -8.55 19.06 -9.76
CA CYS A 165 -8.21 17.63 -9.80
C CYS A 165 -7.41 17.24 -8.56
N ALA A 166 -6.45 18.07 -8.14
CA ALA A 166 -5.69 17.84 -6.91
C ALA A 166 -6.56 17.90 -5.65
N VAL A 167 -7.53 18.82 -5.55
CA VAL A 167 -8.47 18.85 -4.42
C VAL A 167 -9.37 17.62 -4.39
N LEU A 168 -9.89 17.18 -5.55
CA LEU A 168 -10.73 15.99 -5.66
C LEU A 168 -9.97 14.72 -5.26
N LEU A 169 -8.70 14.61 -5.65
CA LEU A 169 -7.79 13.56 -5.20
C LEU A 169 -7.70 13.54 -3.66
N ASN A 170 -7.32 14.65 -3.03
CA ASN A 170 -7.12 14.73 -1.59
C ASN A 170 -8.41 14.49 -0.80
N LEU A 171 -9.58 14.91 -1.32
CA LEU A 171 -10.87 14.58 -0.74
C LEU A 171 -11.12 13.06 -0.77
N GLY A 172 -10.77 12.39 -1.87
CA GLY A 172 -10.96 10.95 -2.03
C GLY A 172 -10.10 10.07 -1.12
N GLU A 173 -9.00 10.61 -0.58
CA GLU A 173 -8.14 9.90 0.37
C GLU A 173 -8.69 9.88 1.80
N THR A 174 -9.84 10.52 2.07
CA THR A 174 -10.34 10.66 3.45
C THR A 174 -11.14 9.45 3.95
N THR A 175 -12.39 9.31 3.51
CA THR A 175 -13.35 8.33 4.01
C THR A 175 -14.11 7.72 2.84
N THR A 176 -14.65 6.52 3.06
CA THR A 176 -15.55 5.88 2.10
C THR A 176 -16.80 6.72 1.82
N GLU A 177 -17.32 7.44 2.83
CA GLU A 177 -18.43 8.38 2.66
C GLU A 177 -18.11 9.48 1.62
N VAL A 178 -16.94 10.12 1.76
CA VAL A 178 -16.50 11.14 0.81
C VAL A 178 -16.27 10.54 -0.57
N MET A 179 -15.68 9.33 -0.66
CA MET A 179 -15.54 8.62 -1.93
C MET A 179 -16.88 8.36 -2.62
N THR A 180 -17.89 7.89 -1.88
CA THR A 180 -19.25 7.70 -2.42
C THR A 180 -19.86 9.03 -2.87
N ALA A 181 -19.63 10.13 -2.12
CA ALA A 181 -20.08 11.45 -2.53
C ALA A 181 -19.38 11.93 -3.82
N LEU A 182 -18.10 11.62 -4.03
CA LEU A 182 -17.38 11.93 -5.27
C LEU A 182 -17.95 11.15 -6.46
N ASN A 183 -18.22 9.85 -6.29
CA ASN A 183 -18.88 9.02 -7.32
C ASN A 183 -20.22 9.64 -7.73
N ASN A 184 -21.10 9.92 -6.77
CA ASN A 184 -22.43 10.52 -6.98
C ASN A 184 -22.41 11.91 -7.63
N ASN A 185 -21.27 12.62 -7.57
CA ASN A 185 -21.11 13.93 -8.19
C ASN A 185 -20.50 13.87 -9.60
N GLY A 186 -20.29 12.67 -10.16
CA GLY A 186 -19.79 12.48 -11.52
C GLY A 186 -18.30 12.79 -11.67
N VAL A 187 -17.52 12.66 -10.58
CA VAL A 187 -16.08 12.97 -10.59
C VAL A 187 -15.30 12.02 -11.50
N LEU A 188 -15.57 10.70 -11.43
CA LEU A 188 -14.90 9.72 -12.30
C LEU A 188 -15.18 10.00 -13.80
N PRO A 189 -16.43 10.14 -14.27
CA PRO A 189 -16.72 10.54 -15.65
C PRO A 189 -15.98 11.81 -16.09
N PHE A 190 -15.96 12.84 -15.24
CA PHE A 190 -15.25 14.09 -15.52
C PHE A 190 -13.74 13.88 -15.72
N LEU A 191 -13.09 13.11 -14.85
CA LEU A 191 -11.66 12.83 -14.96
C LEU A 191 -11.33 11.97 -16.19
N PHE A 192 -12.15 10.97 -16.52
CA PHE A 192 -11.96 10.19 -17.75
C PHE A 192 -12.15 11.04 -19.00
N GLN A 193 -13.10 11.97 -19.01
CA GLN A 193 -13.27 12.91 -20.12
C GLN A 193 -12.00 13.75 -20.34
N LEU A 194 -11.39 14.28 -19.28
CA LEU A 194 -10.10 14.99 -19.36
C LEU A 194 -8.98 14.07 -19.90
N ALA A 195 -8.90 12.84 -19.40
CA ALA A 195 -7.84 11.90 -19.77
C ALA A 195 -7.92 11.45 -21.24
N VAL A 196 -9.13 11.22 -21.76
CA VAL A 196 -9.34 10.85 -23.18
C VAL A 196 -8.96 11.98 -24.13
N HIS A 197 -9.15 13.24 -23.71
CA HIS A 197 -8.78 14.41 -24.51
C HIS A 197 -7.43 15.02 -24.10
N GLY A 198 -6.50 14.18 -23.63
CA GLY A 198 -5.19 14.61 -23.17
C GLY A 198 -4.42 15.49 -24.15
N SER A 199 -4.54 15.25 -25.46
CA SER A 199 -3.87 16.05 -26.49
C SER A 199 -4.32 17.52 -26.53
N LEU A 200 -5.48 17.85 -25.94
CA LEU A 200 -6.04 19.20 -25.87
C LEU A 200 -5.68 19.94 -24.58
N ILE A 201 -5.06 19.27 -23.61
CA ILE A 201 -4.77 19.83 -22.29
C ILE A 201 -3.27 19.76 -21.96
N PRO A 202 -2.74 20.66 -21.10
CA PRO A 202 -1.34 20.65 -20.71
C PRO A 202 -0.92 19.34 -20.03
N GLU A 203 0.35 18.96 -20.17
CA GLU A 203 0.90 17.72 -19.58
C GLU A 203 0.74 17.67 -18.06
N GLN A 204 0.86 18.81 -17.37
CA GLN A 204 0.64 18.89 -15.93
C GLN A 204 -0.80 18.54 -15.53
N VAL A 205 -1.77 18.94 -16.37
CA VAL A 205 -3.19 18.58 -16.17
C VAL A 205 -3.39 17.10 -16.45
N GLN A 206 -2.77 16.54 -17.50
CA GLN A 206 -2.82 15.10 -17.78
C GLN A 206 -2.28 14.30 -16.57
N GLU A 207 -1.18 14.74 -15.98
CA GLU A 207 -0.51 14.08 -14.86
C GLU A 207 -1.40 14.03 -13.61
N ILE A 208 -1.93 15.19 -13.17
CA ILE A 208 -2.82 15.22 -12.00
C ILE A 208 -4.15 14.50 -12.24
N VAL A 209 -4.64 14.47 -13.48
CA VAL A 209 -5.86 13.72 -13.84
C VAL A 209 -5.63 12.21 -13.68
N LEU A 210 -4.55 11.68 -14.25
CA LEU A 210 -4.23 10.25 -14.10
C LEU A 210 -3.91 9.89 -12.64
N GLN A 211 -3.20 10.77 -11.92
CA GLN A 211 -2.95 10.59 -10.49
C GLN A 211 -4.26 10.57 -9.67
N ALA A 212 -5.19 11.48 -9.95
CA ALA A 212 -6.50 11.50 -9.31
C ALA A 212 -7.28 10.22 -9.65
N LEU A 213 -7.28 9.77 -10.91
CA LEU A 213 -7.91 8.50 -11.30
C LEU A 213 -7.32 7.32 -10.54
N CYS A 214 -6.00 7.15 -10.47
CA CYS A 214 -5.37 6.08 -9.67
C CYS A 214 -5.86 6.09 -8.22
N THR A 215 -6.02 7.27 -7.63
CA THR A 215 -6.44 7.44 -6.23
C THR A 215 -7.91 7.11 -6.02
N LEU A 216 -8.77 7.56 -6.93
CA LEU A 216 -10.21 7.42 -6.81
C LEU A 216 -10.70 6.04 -7.26
N LEU A 217 -9.95 5.32 -8.09
CA LEU A 217 -10.28 3.96 -8.53
C LEU A 217 -9.85 2.89 -7.53
N ASP A 218 -8.71 3.09 -6.87
CA ASP A 218 -8.17 2.20 -5.83
C ASP A 218 -9.23 1.85 -4.78
N ASP A 219 -9.41 0.60 -4.40
CA ASP A 219 -10.45 0.18 -3.43
C ASP A 219 -11.87 0.81 -3.69
N ASN A 220 -12.24 1.09 -4.94
CA ASN A 220 -13.52 1.73 -5.31
C ASN A 220 -14.26 0.95 -6.40
N LEU A 221 -14.52 -0.32 -6.14
CA LEU A 221 -15.28 -1.20 -7.05
C LEU A 221 -16.65 -0.62 -7.41
N ALA A 222 -17.32 0.07 -6.47
CA ALA A 222 -18.60 0.73 -6.73
C ALA A 222 -18.50 1.80 -7.83
N GLY A 223 -17.48 2.66 -7.77
CA GLY A 223 -17.24 3.69 -8.79
C GLY A 223 -16.86 3.09 -10.14
N ILE A 224 -16.05 2.02 -10.15
CA ILE A 224 -15.73 1.27 -11.38
C ILE A 224 -17.00 0.69 -12.01
N LYS A 225 -17.83 -0.01 -11.23
CA LYS A 225 -19.10 -0.60 -11.71
C LYS A 225 -20.05 0.44 -12.27
N GLU A 226 -20.20 1.58 -11.58
CA GLU A 226 -21.03 2.69 -12.04
C GLU A 226 -20.52 3.26 -13.37
N PHE A 227 -19.20 3.48 -13.49
CA PHE A 227 -18.58 4.01 -14.70
C PHE A 227 -18.72 3.06 -15.88
N VAL A 228 -18.41 1.77 -15.71
CA VAL A 228 -18.49 0.74 -16.77
C VAL A 228 -19.94 0.51 -17.21
N SER A 229 -20.92 0.60 -16.30
CA SER A 229 -22.33 0.37 -16.62
C SER A 229 -23.02 1.58 -17.28
N SER A 230 -22.34 2.71 -17.45
CA SER A 230 -22.90 3.91 -18.06
C SER A 230 -23.07 3.74 -19.57
N SER A 231 -24.32 3.86 -20.06
CA SER A 231 -24.67 3.61 -21.48
C SER A 231 -23.99 4.55 -22.50
N ASN A 232 -23.43 5.67 -22.04
CA ASN A 232 -22.84 6.70 -22.90
C ASN A 232 -21.31 6.60 -22.99
N VAL A 233 -20.69 5.61 -22.34
CA VAL A 233 -19.23 5.48 -22.26
C VAL A 233 -18.78 4.29 -23.10
N ASP A 234 -17.98 4.55 -24.13
CA ASP A 234 -17.21 3.51 -24.81
C ASP A 234 -15.98 3.17 -23.98
N ILE A 235 -16.16 2.26 -23.02
CA ILE A 235 -15.10 1.88 -22.08
C ILE A 235 -13.87 1.30 -22.78
N ALA A 236 -14.05 0.56 -23.88
CA ALA A 236 -12.95 -0.02 -24.63
C ALA A 236 -12.08 1.08 -25.27
N ASN A 237 -12.71 2.07 -25.89
CA ASN A 237 -12.00 3.22 -26.43
C ASN A 237 -11.34 4.07 -25.33
N VAL A 238 -12.04 4.34 -24.23
CA VAL A 238 -11.48 5.08 -23.08
C VAL A 238 -10.18 4.42 -22.61
N LEU A 239 -10.22 3.12 -22.29
CA LEU A 239 -9.05 2.40 -21.78
C LEU A 239 -7.96 2.26 -22.84
N SER A 240 -8.31 2.15 -24.13
CA SER A 240 -7.33 2.19 -25.22
C SER A 240 -6.55 3.51 -25.25
N VAL A 241 -7.24 4.65 -25.15
CA VAL A 241 -6.60 5.97 -25.11
C VAL A 241 -5.72 6.13 -23.88
N ILE A 242 -6.14 5.64 -22.71
CA ILE A 242 -5.27 5.60 -21.52
C ILE A 242 -4.02 4.76 -21.77
N GLY A 243 -4.13 3.63 -22.48
CA GLY A 243 -3.00 2.79 -22.87
C GLY A 243 -1.97 3.50 -23.74
N GLU A 244 -2.37 4.46 -24.57
CA GLU A 244 -1.44 5.23 -25.41
C GLU A 244 -0.44 6.06 -24.59
N TYR A 245 -0.80 6.46 -23.36
CA TYR A 245 0.11 7.18 -22.46
C TYR A 245 1.33 6.36 -22.04
N ILE A 246 1.25 5.03 -22.07
CA ILE A 246 2.39 4.13 -21.75
C ILE A 246 3.56 4.36 -22.73
N SER A 247 3.25 4.80 -23.96
CA SER A 247 4.24 5.05 -25.01
C SER A 247 4.79 6.48 -25.01
N LYS A 248 4.26 7.40 -24.20
CA LYS A 248 4.74 8.80 -24.12
C LYS A 248 6.05 8.89 -23.35
N ASP A 249 6.93 9.82 -23.67
CA ASP A 249 8.23 10.00 -23.00
C ASP A 249 8.14 10.78 -21.66
N LEU A 250 7.19 10.37 -20.81
CA LEU A 250 6.93 11.00 -19.51
C LEU A 250 6.72 9.91 -18.43
N PRO A 251 7.73 9.63 -17.59
CA PRO A 251 7.71 8.54 -16.61
C PRO A 251 6.47 8.49 -15.71
N THR A 252 6.02 9.64 -15.20
CA THR A 252 4.87 9.71 -14.31
C THR A 252 3.56 9.42 -15.04
N LEU A 253 3.38 9.93 -16.28
CA LEU A 253 2.22 9.59 -17.11
C LEU A 253 2.17 8.10 -17.43
N GLN A 254 3.33 7.50 -17.74
CA GLN A 254 3.44 6.07 -18.00
C GLN A 254 3.04 5.24 -16.77
N ALA A 255 3.54 5.61 -15.58
CA ALA A 255 3.22 4.89 -14.35
C ALA A 255 1.73 5.04 -13.98
N TYR A 256 1.18 6.26 -13.99
CA TYR A 256 -0.23 6.47 -13.63
C TYR A 256 -1.19 5.86 -14.66
N SER A 257 -0.88 5.86 -15.96
CA SER A 257 -1.74 5.18 -16.94
C SER A 257 -1.79 3.67 -16.72
N ILE A 258 -0.65 3.04 -16.41
CA ILE A 258 -0.60 1.63 -15.99
C ILE A 258 -1.41 1.43 -14.72
N GLY A 259 -1.28 2.31 -13.73
CA GLY A 259 -2.05 2.24 -12.48
C GLY A 259 -3.56 2.30 -12.72
N VAL A 260 -4.04 3.21 -13.57
CA VAL A 260 -5.46 3.30 -13.94
C VAL A 260 -5.93 2.03 -14.64
N LEU A 261 -5.19 1.53 -15.63
CA LEU A 261 -5.55 0.29 -16.34
C LEU A 261 -5.54 -0.93 -15.42
N PHE A 262 -4.59 -0.98 -14.48
CA PHE A 262 -4.48 -2.06 -13.52
C PHE A 262 -5.73 -2.16 -12.64
N GLN A 263 -6.32 -1.04 -12.23
CA GLN A 263 -7.56 -1.06 -11.43
C GLN A 263 -8.74 -1.72 -12.18
N PHE A 264 -8.86 -1.49 -13.50
CA PHE A 264 -9.87 -2.19 -14.31
C PHE A 264 -9.50 -3.64 -14.57
N TYR A 265 -8.21 -3.94 -14.74
CA TYR A 265 -7.74 -5.31 -14.89
C TYR A 265 -8.03 -6.13 -13.62
N GLU A 266 -7.67 -5.63 -12.45
CA GLU A 266 -7.96 -6.24 -11.16
C GLU A 266 -9.46 -6.46 -10.98
N ALA A 267 -10.28 -5.43 -11.22
CA ALA A 267 -11.73 -5.56 -11.12
C ALA A 267 -12.30 -6.59 -12.14
N LYS A 268 -11.73 -6.68 -13.34
CA LYS A 268 -12.07 -7.71 -14.35
C LYS A 268 -11.75 -9.12 -13.85
N GLN A 269 -10.66 -9.32 -13.10
CA GLN A 269 -10.25 -10.64 -12.60
C GLN A 269 -11.05 -11.10 -11.37
N LEU A 270 -11.48 -10.15 -10.52
CA LEU A 270 -12.08 -10.47 -9.22
C LEU A 270 -13.62 -10.44 -9.22
N ASP A 271 -14.25 -9.82 -10.22
CA ASP A 271 -15.71 -9.63 -10.30
C ASP A 271 -16.29 -10.16 -11.62
N LYS A 272 -17.09 -11.22 -11.55
CA LYS A 272 -17.69 -11.90 -12.72
C LYS A 272 -18.54 -10.99 -13.61
N LYS A 273 -19.24 -10.01 -13.02
CA LYS A 273 -20.06 -9.08 -13.79
C LYS A 273 -19.18 -8.16 -14.62
N LEU A 274 -18.13 -7.59 -14.00
CA LEU A 274 -17.16 -6.77 -14.72
C LEU A 274 -16.35 -7.58 -15.73
N GLU A 275 -16.04 -8.84 -15.43
CA GLU A 275 -15.41 -9.76 -16.39
C GLU A 275 -16.18 -9.79 -17.71
N SER A 276 -17.50 -10.01 -17.64
CA SER A 276 -18.38 -10.03 -18.81
C SER A 276 -18.44 -8.69 -19.55
N GLN A 277 -18.43 -7.57 -18.81
CA GLN A 277 -18.49 -6.22 -19.39
C GLN A 277 -17.15 -5.78 -20.00
N LEU A 278 -16.02 -6.36 -19.55
CA LEU A 278 -14.66 -6.02 -19.96
C LEU A 278 -13.99 -7.14 -20.79
N GLN A 279 -14.76 -8.11 -21.29
CA GLN A 279 -14.26 -9.32 -21.94
C GLN A 279 -13.44 -9.03 -23.22
N VAL A 280 -13.66 -7.89 -23.88
CA VAL A 280 -13.03 -7.51 -25.15
C VAL A 280 -12.40 -6.12 -25.06
N VAL A 281 -11.44 -5.95 -24.16
CA VAL A 281 -10.68 -4.70 -24.01
C VAL A 281 -9.19 -4.98 -24.24
N PRO A 282 -8.67 -4.77 -25.46
CA PRO A 282 -7.29 -5.11 -25.82
C PRO A 282 -6.23 -4.46 -24.93
N ALA A 283 -6.52 -3.28 -24.38
CA ALA A 283 -5.64 -2.59 -23.44
C ALA A 283 -5.47 -3.36 -22.12
N LEU A 284 -6.50 -4.07 -21.66
CA LEU A 284 -6.46 -4.89 -20.45
C LEU A 284 -5.86 -6.28 -20.72
N ASP A 285 -6.21 -6.89 -21.85
CA ASP A 285 -5.75 -8.25 -22.18
C ASP A 285 -4.22 -8.30 -22.39
N ASN A 286 -3.63 -7.23 -22.93
CA ASN A 286 -2.18 -7.11 -23.08
C ASN A 286 -1.47 -6.50 -21.86
N LEU A 287 -2.23 -6.05 -20.84
CA LEU A 287 -1.67 -5.28 -19.73
C LEU A 287 -0.57 -6.03 -18.98
N PRO A 288 -0.70 -7.31 -18.59
CA PRO A 288 0.36 -8.02 -17.86
C PRO A 288 1.70 -8.02 -18.61
N THR A 289 1.64 -8.22 -19.94
CA THR A 289 2.82 -8.29 -20.81
C THR A 289 3.48 -6.92 -21.01
N VAL A 290 2.71 -5.84 -21.02
CA VAL A 290 3.23 -4.48 -21.26
C VAL A 290 3.63 -3.78 -19.96
N ALA A 291 2.82 -3.93 -18.91
CA ALA A 291 2.97 -3.20 -17.65
C ALA A 291 4.23 -3.61 -16.90
N LEU A 292 4.46 -4.91 -16.67
CA LEU A 292 5.58 -5.38 -15.84
C LEU A 292 6.96 -4.98 -16.39
N PRO A 293 7.28 -5.18 -17.69
CA PRO A 293 8.53 -4.71 -18.25
C PRO A 293 8.69 -3.19 -18.14
N LYS A 294 7.60 -2.45 -18.37
CA LYS A 294 7.64 -0.99 -18.33
C LYS A 294 7.85 -0.46 -16.91
N LEU A 295 7.15 -1.00 -15.92
CA LEU A 295 7.33 -0.70 -14.51
C LEU A 295 8.74 -1.06 -14.05
N GLY A 296 9.28 -2.20 -14.48
CA GLY A 296 10.67 -2.59 -14.20
C GLY A 296 11.69 -1.61 -14.77
N GLN A 297 11.49 -1.12 -16.00
CA GLN A 297 12.32 -0.07 -16.59
C GLN A 297 12.25 1.22 -15.77
N LEU A 298 11.04 1.71 -15.47
CA LEU A 298 10.83 2.94 -14.70
C LEU A 298 11.47 2.86 -13.30
N LEU A 299 11.35 1.71 -12.64
CA LEU A 299 11.95 1.47 -11.34
C LEU A 299 13.48 1.45 -11.43
N GLN A 300 14.03 0.84 -12.48
CA GLN A 300 15.47 0.82 -12.72
C GLN A 300 16.04 2.21 -12.97
N ASP A 301 15.38 3.03 -13.80
CA ASP A 301 15.77 4.40 -14.10
C ASP A 301 15.71 5.27 -12.83
N GLY A 302 14.63 5.13 -12.05
CA GLY A 302 14.46 5.75 -10.74
C GLY A 302 15.55 5.37 -9.75
N LYS A 303 15.86 4.07 -9.63
CA LYS A 303 16.92 3.56 -8.78
C LYS A 303 18.30 4.09 -9.18
N GLN A 304 18.62 4.12 -10.48
CA GLN A 304 19.88 4.69 -10.98
C GLN A 304 20.00 6.17 -10.61
N PHE A 305 18.91 6.93 -10.78
CA PHE A 305 18.87 8.32 -10.40
C PHE A 305 19.10 8.50 -8.89
N LEU A 306 18.34 7.81 -8.04
CA LEU A 306 18.49 7.89 -6.58
C LEU A 306 19.89 7.51 -6.10
N ARG A 307 20.52 6.49 -6.70
CA ARG A 307 21.89 6.09 -6.37
C ARG A 307 22.95 7.06 -6.89
N SER A 308 22.63 7.89 -7.88
CA SER A 308 23.51 8.93 -8.41
C SER A 308 23.54 10.21 -7.57
N LEU A 309 22.57 10.38 -6.65
CA LEU A 309 22.50 11.52 -5.74
C LEU A 309 23.71 11.50 -4.78
N THR A 310 24.74 12.29 -5.11
CA THR A 310 25.91 12.55 -4.27
C THR A 310 25.76 13.90 -3.55
N THR A 311 26.67 14.22 -2.61
CA THR A 311 26.69 15.49 -1.87
C THR A 311 26.60 16.74 -2.76
N LYS A 312 27.11 16.70 -4.01
CA LYS A 312 27.06 17.81 -4.97
C LYS A 312 25.74 17.91 -5.76
N ALA A 313 24.90 16.89 -5.71
CA ALA A 313 23.64 16.84 -6.46
C ALA A 313 22.55 17.68 -5.80
N PHE A 314 22.54 17.77 -4.47
CA PHE A 314 21.54 18.53 -3.70
C PHE A 314 21.78 20.05 -3.72
N GLU A 315 22.90 20.53 -4.26
CA GLU A 315 23.26 21.95 -4.32
C GLU A 315 22.87 22.65 -5.65
N ASN A 316 22.38 21.91 -6.67
CA ASN A 316 22.14 22.45 -8.02
C ASN A 316 20.64 22.48 -8.40
N GLU A 317 20.07 23.66 -8.68
CA GLU A 317 18.67 23.92 -9.09
C GLU A 317 18.24 23.34 -10.46
N LYS A 318 19.16 22.81 -11.27
CA LYS A 318 18.80 22.16 -12.57
C LYS A 318 17.99 20.86 -12.43
N THR A 319 17.67 20.47 -11.20
CA THR A 319 17.17 19.19 -10.70
C THR A 319 15.67 18.94 -10.85
N LEU A 320 14.84 19.88 -11.29
CA LEU A 320 13.37 19.69 -11.25
C LEU A 320 12.87 18.61 -12.24
N ALA A 321 13.43 18.53 -13.45
CA ALA A 321 13.13 17.46 -14.41
C ALA A 321 13.72 16.12 -13.95
N ASP A 322 14.89 16.16 -13.31
CA ASP A 322 15.59 14.99 -12.79
C ASP A 322 14.87 14.39 -11.55
N TYR A 323 14.25 15.23 -10.72
CA TYR A 323 13.47 14.79 -9.56
C TYR A 323 12.16 14.09 -9.96
N ARG A 324 11.59 14.39 -11.14
CA ARG A 324 10.38 13.70 -11.64
C ARG A 324 10.59 12.19 -11.80
N ILE A 325 11.81 11.78 -12.18
CA ILE A 325 12.18 10.37 -12.29
C ILE A 325 12.15 9.72 -10.89
N ALA A 326 12.70 10.37 -9.87
CA ALA A 326 12.61 9.91 -8.49
C ALA A 326 11.14 9.81 -8.02
N LEU A 327 10.32 10.81 -8.31
CA LEU A 327 8.89 10.85 -7.93
C LEU A 327 8.06 9.74 -8.56
N THR A 328 8.54 9.12 -9.64
CA THR A 328 7.90 7.97 -10.27
C THR A 328 8.09 6.68 -9.45
N VAL A 329 9.17 6.58 -8.67
CA VAL A 329 9.52 5.37 -7.90
C VAL A 329 8.42 4.93 -6.94
N PRO A 330 7.89 5.79 -6.04
CA PRO A 330 6.82 5.38 -5.13
C PRO A 330 5.56 4.87 -5.85
N VAL A 331 5.18 5.51 -6.96
CA VAL A 331 4.00 5.12 -7.76
C VAL A 331 4.21 3.73 -8.37
N VAL A 332 5.39 3.49 -8.95
CA VAL A 332 5.74 2.19 -9.53
C VAL A 332 5.74 1.09 -8.47
N LEU A 333 6.28 1.37 -7.28
CA LEU A 333 6.27 0.43 -6.15
C LEU A 333 4.85 0.11 -5.67
N GLU A 334 3.97 1.11 -5.56
CA GLU A 334 2.55 0.90 -5.21
C GLU A 334 1.85 -0.02 -6.22
N ILE A 335 2.08 0.19 -7.52
CA ILE A 335 1.48 -0.63 -8.58
C ILE A 335 2.05 -2.06 -8.55
N LEU A 336 3.37 -2.22 -8.42
CA LEU A 336 4.00 -3.54 -8.36
C LEU A 336 3.55 -4.34 -7.12
N ALA A 337 3.42 -3.67 -5.96
CA ALA A 337 2.90 -4.29 -4.75
C ALA A 337 1.44 -4.75 -4.92
N SER A 338 0.62 -3.97 -5.64
CA SER A 338 -0.78 -4.30 -5.95
C SER A 338 -0.87 -5.47 -6.94
N ILE A 339 -0.02 -5.49 -7.98
CA ILE A 339 0.09 -6.62 -8.92
C ILE A 339 0.45 -7.91 -8.15
N ALA A 340 1.44 -7.88 -7.27
CA ALA A 340 1.83 -9.05 -6.47
C ALA A 340 0.67 -9.55 -5.59
N SER A 341 -0.09 -8.63 -4.98
CA SER A 341 -1.27 -8.95 -4.17
C SER A 341 -2.38 -9.61 -4.99
N LEU A 342 -2.66 -9.09 -6.19
CA LEU A 342 -3.63 -9.69 -7.11
C LEU A 342 -3.20 -11.10 -7.52
N LEU A 343 -1.93 -11.28 -7.90
CA LEU A 343 -1.40 -12.60 -8.29
C LEU A 343 -1.54 -13.63 -7.18
N GLN A 344 -1.28 -13.23 -5.92
CA GLN A 344 -1.50 -14.09 -4.76
C GLN A 344 -2.99 -14.42 -4.57
N SER A 345 -3.87 -13.42 -4.68
CA SER A 345 -5.33 -13.61 -4.53
C SER A 345 -5.88 -14.58 -5.58
N LEU A 346 -5.40 -14.48 -6.82
CA LEU A 346 -5.76 -15.42 -7.90
C LEU A 346 -5.22 -16.82 -7.65
N ALA A 347 -4.00 -16.95 -7.12
CA ALA A 347 -3.43 -18.25 -6.75
C ALA A 347 -4.23 -18.93 -5.64
N ASP A 348 -4.73 -18.15 -4.67
CA ASP A 348 -5.59 -18.62 -3.58
C ASP A 348 -7.04 -18.90 -4.03
N GLY A 349 -7.39 -18.59 -5.30
CA GLY A 349 -8.74 -18.80 -5.83
C GLY A 349 -9.78 -17.81 -5.32
N GLN A 350 -9.35 -16.64 -4.82
CA GLN A 350 -10.27 -15.59 -4.34
C GLN A 350 -10.92 -14.89 -5.53
N VAL A 351 -12.07 -15.39 -5.97
CA VAL A 351 -12.97 -14.71 -6.92
C VAL A 351 -14.28 -14.45 -6.19
N SER A 352 -14.76 -13.20 -6.21
CA SER A 352 -16.03 -12.89 -5.56
C SER A 352 -17.18 -13.52 -6.35
N ASP A 353 -17.85 -14.50 -5.72
CA ASP A 353 -19.11 -15.05 -6.21
C ASP A 353 -20.28 -14.19 -5.71
N GLU A 354 -21.36 -14.09 -6.51
CA GLU A 354 -22.54 -13.25 -6.23
C GLU A 354 -23.23 -13.55 -4.88
N ASP A 355 -22.89 -14.66 -4.23
CA ASP A 355 -23.53 -15.19 -3.03
C ASP A 355 -22.65 -15.14 -1.76
N GLU A 356 -21.52 -14.42 -1.75
CA GLU A 356 -20.83 -14.15 -0.48
C GLU A 356 -21.68 -13.24 0.39
N MET A 357 -22.50 -13.88 1.22
CA MET A 357 -23.14 -13.30 2.37
C MET A 357 -22.13 -12.44 3.12
N ASP A 358 -22.60 -11.26 3.54
CA ASP A 358 -21.85 -10.35 4.40
C ASP A 358 -21.06 -11.16 5.45
N PRO A 359 -19.74 -10.99 5.57
CA PRO A 359 -18.92 -11.79 6.48
C PRO A 359 -19.39 -11.71 7.94
N GLU A 360 -20.18 -10.69 8.32
CA GLU A 360 -20.90 -10.68 9.61
C GLU A 360 -22.03 -11.71 9.67
N VAL A 361 -22.77 -11.92 8.59
CA VAL A 361 -23.86 -12.89 8.50
C VAL A 361 -23.32 -14.31 8.31
N ALA A 362 -22.29 -14.51 7.49
CA ALA A 362 -21.63 -15.82 7.35
C ALA A 362 -20.99 -16.29 8.67
N ALA A 363 -20.38 -15.37 9.44
CA ALA A 363 -19.87 -15.69 10.77
C ALA A 363 -21.00 -15.97 11.77
N THR A 364 -22.17 -15.35 11.62
CA THR A 364 -23.33 -15.57 12.50
C THR A 364 -24.01 -16.90 12.19
N GLU A 365 -24.18 -17.26 10.92
CA GLU A 365 -24.75 -18.55 10.49
C GLU A 365 -23.81 -19.72 10.80
N ALA A 366 -22.49 -19.57 10.59
CA ALA A 366 -21.53 -20.59 11.01
C ALA A 366 -21.47 -20.78 12.54
N ILE A 367 -21.81 -19.75 13.33
CA ILE A 367 -21.96 -19.85 14.78
C ILE A 367 -23.28 -20.55 15.16
N GLU A 368 -24.37 -20.28 14.44
CA GLU A 368 -25.67 -20.92 14.66
C GLU A 368 -25.69 -22.40 14.24
N GLU A 369 -25.01 -22.79 13.16
CA GLU A 369 -24.86 -24.20 12.76
C GLU A 369 -24.04 -25.03 13.77
N LEU A 370 -23.05 -24.42 14.42
CA LEU A 370 -22.23 -25.08 15.45
C LEU A 370 -22.91 -25.16 16.82
N ASP A 371 -23.79 -24.21 17.17
CA ASP A 371 -24.59 -24.29 18.41
C ASP A 371 -25.66 -25.39 18.30
N ASN A 372 -26.12 -25.70 17.08
CA ASN A 372 -27.04 -26.80 16.79
C ASN A 372 -26.38 -28.18 16.77
N LEU A 373 -25.04 -28.28 16.78
CA LEU A 373 -24.29 -29.54 16.84
C LEU A 373 -23.97 -30.01 18.27
N VAL A 374 -24.46 -29.31 19.30
CA VAL A 374 -24.40 -29.78 20.70
C VAL A 374 -25.73 -30.44 21.07
N GLY A 375 -26.08 -31.50 20.35
CA GLY A 375 -27.30 -32.27 20.58
C GLY A 375 -27.35 -33.55 19.75
N ASP A 376 -26.93 -34.63 20.39
CA ASP A 376 -27.05 -36.05 20.00
C ASP A 376 -26.11 -36.62 18.92
N ASP A 377 -25.47 -37.72 19.32
CA ASP A 377 -24.80 -38.72 18.50
C ASP A 377 -25.73 -39.25 17.40
N GLU A 378 -25.27 -39.33 16.15
CA GLU A 378 -25.15 -40.57 15.36
C GLU A 378 -24.90 -40.31 13.86
N ALA A 379 -24.11 -41.21 13.28
CA ALA A 379 -23.93 -41.55 11.86
C ALA A 379 -23.21 -40.53 10.94
N ALA A 380 -22.00 -40.94 10.54
CA ALA A 380 -21.29 -40.42 9.38
C ALA A 380 -22.02 -40.84 8.09
N ASP A 381 -22.44 -39.85 7.31
CA ASP A 381 -22.75 -40.02 5.88
C ASP A 381 -21.64 -39.32 5.07
N ASP A 382 -21.00 -40.10 4.21
CA ASP A 382 -20.04 -39.64 3.21
C ASP A 382 -20.72 -38.65 2.26
N VAL A 383 -20.42 -37.36 2.41
CA VAL A 383 -20.69 -36.36 1.38
C VAL A 383 -19.42 -36.25 0.53
N ASP A 384 -19.43 -36.96 -0.60
CA ASP A 384 -18.48 -36.76 -1.69
C ASP A 384 -18.57 -35.30 -2.16
N MET A 385 -17.63 -34.47 -1.70
CA MET A 385 -17.46 -33.10 -2.15
C MET A 385 -16.42 -33.09 -3.28
N ASP A 386 -16.82 -33.62 -4.44
CA ASP A 386 -16.07 -33.43 -5.69
C ASP A 386 -16.16 -31.96 -6.12
N SER A 387 -15.33 -31.10 -5.53
CA SER A 387 -15.03 -29.77 -6.06
C SER A 387 -13.84 -29.87 -7.02
N GLU A 388 -14.08 -30.47 -8.18
CA GLU A 388 -13.07 -30.57 -9.23
C GLU A 388 -12.90 -29.23 -9.99
N VAL A 389 -11.72 -28.62 -9.82
CA VAL A 389 -10.94 -27.85 -10.82
C VAL A 389 -11.34 -26.39 -11.14
N PRO A 390 -10.97 -25.41 -10.28
CA PRO A 390 -10.50 -24.09 -10.75
C PRO A 390 -9.04 -23.77 -10.40
N ALA A 391 -8.52 -24.29 -9.28
CA ALA A 391 -7.24 -23.85 -8.70
C ALA A 391 -6.00 -24.10 -9.59
N LYS A 392 -6.01 -25.12 -10.45
CA LYS A 392 -4.85 -25.42 -11.32
C LYS A 392 -4.68 -24.44 -12.48
N GLN A 393 -5.77 -23.87 -13.00
CA GLN A 393 -5.69 -22.86 -14.06
C GLN A 393 -5.27 -21.49 -13.51
N SER A 394 -5.78 -21.08 -12.34
CA SER A 394 -5.43 -19.79 -11.73
C SER A 394 -3.96 -19.70 -11.32
N VAL A 395 -3.39 -20.79 -10.78
CA VAL A 395 -1.95 -20.88 -10.45
C VAL A 395 -1.07 -20.79 -11.70
N GLN A 396 -1.50 -21.34 -12.84
CA GLN A 396 -0.76 -21.24 -14.10
C GLN A 396 -0.71 -19.79 -14.63
N VAL A 397 -1.84 -19.08 -14.59
CA VAL A 397 -1.94 -17.67 -15.04
C VAL A 397 -1.05 -16.76 -14.18
N ALA A 398 -0.95 -17.03 -12.88
CA ALA A 398 -0.15 -16.23 -11.96
C ALA A 398 1.37 -16.52 -12.02
N SER A 399 1.78 -17.67 -12.59
CA SER A 399 3.16 -18.17 -12.53
C SER A 399 4.16 -17.37 -13.37
N GLU A 400 3.83 -16.96 -14.60
CA GLU A 400 4.78 -16.20 -15.45
C GLU A 400 5.02 -14.78 -14.91
N PRO A 401 3.99 -13.99 -14.54
CA PRO A 401 4.18 -12.66 -13.98
C PRO A 401 5.02 -12.66 -12.68
N ILE A 402 4.77 -13.60 -11.77
CA ILE A 402 5.53 -13.65 -10.50
C ILE A 402 6.99 -14.02 -10.73
N VAL A 403 7.27 -14.92 -11.68
CA VAL A 403 8.65 -15.27 -12.06
C VAL A 403 9.36 -14.09 -12.70
N PHE A 404 8.67 -13.27 -13.51
CA PHE A 404 9.23 -12.03 -14.02
C PHE A 404 9.62 -11.07 -12.88
N MET A 405 8.74 -10.87 -11.90
CA MET A 405 9.01 -10.00 -10.75
C MET A 405 10.18 -10.51 -9.90
N LEU A 406 10.24 -11.82 -9.65
CA LEU A 406 11.34 -12.48 -8.95
C LEU A 406 12.69 -12.22 -9.61
N GLN A 407 12.75 -12.31 -10.95
CA GLN A 407 13.98 -12.20 -11.71
C GLN A 407 14.42 -10.74 -11.97
N ASN A 408 13.47 -9.85 -12.27
CA ASN A 408 13.78 -8.53 -12.82
C ASN A 408 13.48 -7.39 -11.84
N ILE A 409 12.54 -7.56 -10.91
CA ILE A 409 12.10 -6.50 -9.99
C ILE A 409 12.77 -6.67 -8.62
N MET A 410 12.78 -7.87 -8.06
CA MET A 410 13.33 -8.14 -6.73
C MET A 410 14.80 -7.67 -6.56
N PRO A 411 15.71 -7.85 -7.53
CA PRO A 411 17.06 -7.29 -7.43
C PRO A 411 17.08 -5.76 -7.30
N ILE A 412 16.19 -5.08 -8.03
CA ILE A 412 16.06 -3.62 -7.99
C ILE A 412 15.56 -3.16 -6.62
N LEU A 413 14.62 -3.89 -6.01
CA LEU A 413 14.11 -3.60 -4.67
C LEU A 413 15.20 -3.73 -3.61
N LEU A 414 15.99 -4.79 -3.66
CA LEU A 414 17.12 -4.98 -2.74
C LEU A 414 18.17 -3.87 -2.91
N ASP A 415 18.45 -3.47 -4.16
CA ASP A 415 19.29 -2.32 -4.46
C ASP A 415 18.71 -0.99 -3.94
N LEU A 416 17.40 -0.82 -3.83
CA LEU A 416 16.77 0.38 -3.26
C LEU A 416 16.79 0.37 -1.73
N LEU A 417 16.66 -0.81 -1.12
CA LEU A 417 16.68 -1.03 0.33
C LEU A 417 18.09 -1.00 0.94
N GLU A 418 19.13 -1.02 0.12
CA GLU A 418 20.51 -0.93 0.60
C GLU A 418 20.79 0.44 1.28
N PRO A 419 21.28 0.49 2.52
CA PRO A 419 21.58 1.76 3.18
C PRO A 419 22.59 2.60 2.38
N PHE A 420 22.43 3.93 2.42
CA PHE A 420 23.46 4.83 1.89
C PHE A 420 24.72 4.75 2.77
N GLU A 421 25.89 4.93 2.16
CA GLU A 421 27.13 5.03 2.92
C GLU A 421 27.04 6.16 3.97
N PRO A 422 27.58 5.98 5.19
CA PRO A 422 27.43 6.97 6.27
C PRO A 422 27.84 8.40 5.88
N ALA A 423 28.87 8.53 5.03
CA ALA A 423 29.32 9.82 4.52
C ALA A 423 28.25 10.52 3.66
N VAL A 424 27.50 9.77 2.86
CA VAL A 424 26.40 10.29 2.04
C VAL A 424 25.16 10.51 2.89
N ALA A 425 24.79 9.55 3.76
CA ALA A 425 23.61 9.65 4.61
C ALA A 425 23.63 10.90 5.52
N SER A 426 24.80 11.29 6.03
CA SER A 426 24.96 12.44 6.92
C SER A 426 24.71 13.82 6.29
N VAL A 427 24.67 13.91 4.96
CA VAL A 427 24.55 15.18 4.21
C VAL A 427 23.24 15.31 3.43
N ILE A 428 22.36 14.31 3.51
CA ILE A 428 21.02 14.36 2.90
C ILE A 428 20.16 15.35 3.69
N PRO A 429 19.56 16.37 3.05
CA PRO A 429 18.69 17.30 3.76
C PRO A 429 17.40 16.61 4.27
N ASP A 430 16.80 17.15 5.32
CA ASP A 430 15.66 16.51 6.01
C ASP A 430 14.45 16.25 5.10
N ARG A 431 14.20 17.12 4.11
CA ARG A 431 13.11 16.96 3.14
C ARG A 431 13.28 15.71 2.29
N GLU A 432 14.48 15.52 1.74
CA GLU A 432 14.84 14.36 0.91
C GLU A 432 14.94 13.09 1.76
N LYS A 433 15.31 13.20 3.03
CA LYS A 433 15.27 12.07 3.95
C LYS A 433 13.86 11.51 4.09
N GLY A 434 12.85 12.37 4.30
CA GLY A 434 11.45 11.95 4.32
C GLY A 434 10.99 11.31 3.00
N PHE A 435 11.46 11.82 1.86
CA PHE A 435 11.20 11.19 0.55
C PHE A 435 11.79 9.77 0.46
N LEU A 436 13.06 9.60 0.87
CA LEU A 436 13.75 8.32 0.83
C LEU A 436 13.15 7.32 1.81
N ASP A 437 12.67 7.77 2.97
CA ASP A 437 11.95 6.93 3.92
C ASP A 437 10.68 6.35 3.27
N VAL A 438 9.90 7.16 2.55
CA VAL A 438 8.74 6.67 1.78
C VAL A 438 9.15 5.66 0.71
N VAL A 439 10.21 5.91 -0.04
CA VAL A 439 10.73 4.95 -1.03
C VAL A 439 11.14 3.64 -0.37
N HIS A 440 11.80 3.69 0.78
CA HIS A 440 12.25 2.53 1.53
C HIS A 440 11.06 1.71 2.04
N GLU A 441 10.07 2.35 2.68
CA GLU A 441 8.85 1.68 3.17
C GLU A 441 8.08 0.99 2.04
N ARG A 442 7.90 1.67 0.90
CA ARG A 442 7.21 1.11 -0.29
C ARG A 442 8.01 0.01 -0.97
N SER A 443 9.34 0.10 -0.97
CA SER A 443 10.21 -0.96 -1.52
C SER A 443 10.11 -2.22 -0.67
N LEU A 444 10.06 -2.06 0.66
CA LEU A 444 9.94 -3.17 1.60
C LEU A 444 8.56 -3.84 1.51
N GLU A 445 7.48 -3.05 1.37
CA GLU A 445 6.13 -3.55 1.14
C GLU A 445 6.02 -4.31 -0.18
N CYS A 446 6.59 -3.76 -1.27
CA CYS A 446 6.62 -4.45 -2.56
C CYS A 446 7.42 -5.75 -2.49
N LEU A 447 8.58 -5.75 -1.81
CA LEU A 447 9.39 -6.95 -1.59
C LEU A 447 8.61 -8.01 -0.79
N ASN A 448 7.92 -7.58 0.27
CA ASN A 448 7.07 -8.46 1.08
C ASN A 448 6.00 -9.14 0.24
N ASN A 449 5.27 -8.37 -0.57
CA ASN A 449 4.19 -8.94 -1.38
C ASN A 449 4.74 -9.92 -2.39
N ILE A 450 5.82 -9.58 -3.13
CA ILE A 450 6.46 -10.51 -4.08
C ILE A 450 6.95 -11.76 -3.37
N ALA A 451 7.58 -11.65 -2.20
CA ALA A 451 8.10 -12.80 -1.45
C ALA A 451 6.99 -13.78 -1.01
N TRP A 452 5.86 -13.25 -0.53
CA TRP A 452 4.70 -14.09 -0.19
C TRP A 452 4.02 -14.67 -1.43
N SER A 453 3.90 -13.90 -2.51
CA SER A 453 3.40 -14.39 -3.80
C SER A 453 4.27 -15.51 -4.36
N CYS A 454 5.59 -15.43 -4.23
CA CYS A 454 6.49 -16.54 -4.57
C CYS A 454 6.19 -17.80 -3.75
N ASN A 455 5.95 -17.67 -2.44
CA ASN A 455 5.60 -18.83 -1.59
C ASN A 455 4.25 -19.45 -1.94
N GLY A 456 3.27 -18.65 -2.37
CA GLY A 456 1.94 -19.15 -2.77
C GLY A 456 1.90 -19.77 -4.17
N ILE A 457 2.67 -19.21 -5.11
CA ILE A 457 2.58 -19.57 -6.54
C ILE A 457 3.69 -20.54 -6.98
N ILE A 458 4.91 -20.38 -6.47
CA ILE A 458 6.07 -21.20 -6.88
C ILE A 458 6.11 -22.46 -6.01
N SER A 459 5.53 -23.53 -6.52
CA SER A 459 5.56 -24.85 -5.89
C SER A 459 6.95 -25.49 -5.91
N GLU A 460 7.15 -26.50 -5.05
CA GLU A 460 8.40 -27.27 -4.96
C GLU A 460 8.79 -27.95 -6.28
N ASP A 461 7.81 -28.32 -7.10
CA ASP A 461 8.03 -28.94 -8.42
C ASP A 461 8.29 -27.92 -9.54
N SER A 462 8.18 -26.63 -9.26
CA SER A 462 8.36 -25.56 -10.25
C SER A 462 9.83 -25.45 -10.70
N PRO A 463 10.12 -25.25 -11.99
CA PRO A 463 11.49 -25.01 -12.45
C PRO A 463 12.10 -23.72 -11.85
N SER A 464 11.25 -22.80 -11.38
CA SER A 464 11.67 -21.53 -10.79
C SER A 464 11.97 -21.61 -9.29
N ILE A 465 11.72 -22.75 -8.62
CA ILE A 465 11.96 -22.90 -7.17
C ILE A 465 13.43 -22.63 -6.80
N GLY A 466 14.37 -23.07 -7.64
CA GLY A 466 15.80 -22.82 -7.41
C GLY A 466 16.15 -21.33 -7.47
N GLN A 467 15.45 -20.56 -8.32
CA GLN A 467 15.62 -19.12 -8.40
C GLN A 467 15.03 -18.43 -7.17
N TRP A 468 13.86 -18.87 -6.71
CA TRP A 468 13.25 -18.33 -5.49
C TRP A 468 14.13 -18.59 -4.27
N ARG A 469 14.63 -19.82 -4.12
CA ARG A 469 15.60 -20.19 -3.07
C ARG A 469 16.86 -19.34 -3.10
N SER A 470 17.41 -19.08 -4.29
CA SER A 470 18.57 -18.21 -4.47
C SER A 470 18.28 -16.78 -4.01
N GLN A 471 17.14 -16.22 -4.39
CA GLN A 471 16.76 -14.87 -3.97
C GLN A 471 16.42 -14.78 -2.48
N ALA A 472 15.79 -15.81 -1.90
CA ALA A 472 15.56 -15.89 -0.47
C ALA A 472 16.89 -15.86 0.32
N GLN A 473 17.94 -16.53 -0.17
CA GLN A 473 19.28 -16.43 0.44
C GLN A 473 19.85 -15.01 0.37
N ILE A 474 19.65 -14.31 -0.76
CA ILE A 474 20.09 -12.91 -0.92
C ILE A 474 19.33 -11.98 0.04
N ILE A 475 18.00 -12.15 0.17
CA ILE A 475 17.18 -11.41 1.14
C ILE A 475 17.73 -11.62 2.55
N LEU A 476 17.95 -12.87 2.96
CA LEU A 476 18.43 -13.18 4.32
C LEU A 476 19.84 -12.62 4.58
N ALA A 477 20.72 -12.65 3.58
CA ALA A 477 22.04 -12.02 3.66
C ALA A 477 21.93 -10.49 3.80
N TRP A 478 21.01 -9.85 3.08
CA TRP A 478 20.72 -8.43 3.24
C TRP A 478 20.19 -8.11 4.63
N VAL A 479 19.22 -8.86 5.16
CA VAL A 479 18.72 -8.66 6.54
C VAL A 479 19.86 -8.81 7.54
N SER A 480 20.68 -9.85 7.41
CA SER A 480 21.86 -10.03 8.27
C SER A 480 22.80 -8.83 8.20
N LYS A 481 23.04 -8.26 7.01
CA LYS A 481 23.91 -7.09 6.85
C LYS A 481 23.36 -5.84 7.57
N ILE A 482 22.06 -5.59 7.51
CA ILE A 482 21.45 -4.38 8.12
C ILE A 482 21.21 -4.52 9.63
N VAL A 483 21.09 -5.75 10.14
CA VAL A 483 20.89 -6.01 11.56
C VAL A 483 22.24 -5.94 12.28
N GLY A 484 22.44 -4.83 12.99
CA GLY A 484 23.58 -4.60 13.88
C GLY A 484 23.18 -3.93 15.19
N PRO A 485 24.15 -3.58 16.07
CA PRO A 485 23.86 -3.00 17.38
C PRO A 485 23.07 -1.68 17.35
N GLN A 486 23.13 -0.94 16.24
CA GLN A 486 22.43 0.33 16.02
C GLN A 486 21.21 0.17 15.10
N PHE A 487 20.67 -1.05 14.98
CA PHE A 487 19.50 -1.29 14.14
C PHE A 487 18.29 -0.48 14.63
N GLU A 488 17.71 0.28 13.72
CA GLU A 488 16.50 1.07 13.92
C GLU A 488 15.56 0.92 12.71
N ALA A 489 14.26 0.96 12.99
CA ALA A 489 13.19 0.91 11.99
C ALA A 489 11.90 1.50 12.58
N SER A 490 11.02 2.03 11.72
CA SER A 490 9.65 2.35 12.14
C SER A 490 8.89 1.06 12.51
N PRO A 491 7.89 1.09 13.41
CA PRO A 491 7.13 -0.11 13.78
C PRO A 491 6.52 -0.83 12.57
N SER A 492 5.95 -0.08 11.62
CA SER A 492 5.43 -0.60 10.35
C SER A 492 6.51 -1.27 9.51
N SER A 493 7.67 -0.60 9.32
CA SER A 493 8.80 -1.18 8.59
C SER A 493 9.32 -2.45 9.23
N PHE A 494 9.42 -2.49 10.57
CA PHE A 494 9.90 -3.65 11.28
C PHE A 494 8.95 -4.85 11.14
N LEU A 495 7.63 -4.63 11.25
CA LEU A 495 6.64 -5.66 10.99
C LEU A 495 6.77 -6.24 9.57
N THR A 496 6.89 -5.38 8.56
CA THR A 496 7.06 -5.79 7.16
C THR A 496 8.39 -6.53 6.97
N LEU A 497 9.48 -6.08 7.61
CA LEU A 497 10.77 -6.76 7.59
C LEU A 497 10.68 -8.17 8.18
N CYS A 498 10.03 -8.34 9.34
CA CYS A 498 9.80 -9.65 9.93
C CYS A 498 8.95 -10.55 9.03
N SER A 499 8.01 -9.98 8.29
CA SER A 499 7.20 -10.71 7.32
C SER A 499 8.01 -11.17 6.10
N VAL A 500 8.88 -10.32 5.55
CA VAL A 500 9.85 -10.68 4.49
C VAL A 500 10.80 -11.78 4.99
N LEU A 501 11.31 -11.62 6.21
CA LEU A 501 12.21 -12.59 6.84
C LEU A 501 11.54 -13.96 6.95
N LEU A 502 10.28 -14.02 7.39
CA LEU A 502 9.50 -15.26 7.44
C LEU A 502 9.34 -15.88 6.06
N ALA A 503 8.94 -15.09 5.07
CA ALA A 503 8.74 -15.59 3.71
C ALA A 503 10.00 -16.22 3.12
N ALA A 504 11.15 -15.55 3.24
CA ALA A 504 12.44 -16.06 2.77
C ALA A 504 12.95 -17.27 3.58
N SER A 505 12.72 -17.28 4.90
CA SER A 505 13.16 -18.36 5.78
C SER A 505 12.45 -19.69 5.49
N LYS A 506 11.17 -19.65 5.05
CA LYS A 506 10.39 -20.86 4.75
C LYS A 506 10.97 -21.69 3.60
N VAL A 507 11.61 -21.06 2.64
CA VAL A 507 12.22 -21.72 1.47
C VAL A 507 13.74 -21.77 1.54
N TYR A 508 14.33 -21.41 2.68
CA TYR A 508 15.78 -21.33 2.81
C TYR A 508 16.45 -22.68 2.55
N SER A 509 17.44 -22.69 1.65
CA SER A 509 18.18 -23.89 1.24
C SER A 509 19.70 -23.66 1.17
N GLY A 510 20.21 -22.72 1.97
CA GLY A 510 21.64 -22.38 1.97
C GLY A 510 22.47 -23.35 2.82
N ASN A 511 23.80 -23.19 2.74
CA ASN A 511 24.77 -24.08 3.38
C ASN A 511 25.17 -23.65 4.81
N ALA A 512 24.71 -22.49 5.29
CA ALA A 512 25.06 -21.97 6.61
C ALA A 512 24.05 -20.91 7.06
N ILE A 513 23.64 -20.95 8.33
CA ILE A 513 22.72 -19.97 8.93
C ILE A 513 23.20 -18.54 8.66
N PRO A 514 22.34 -17.65 8.13
CA PRO A 514 22.75 -16.31 7.73
C PRO A 514 22.92 -15.33 8.90
N PHE A 515 22.50 -15.69 10.12
CA PHE A 515 22.49 -14.82 11.29
C PHE A 515 23.44 -15.30 12.38
N THR A 516 24.10 -14.35 13.04
CA THR A 516 24.84 -14.61 14.28
C THR A 516 23.90 -14.64 15.48
N PRO A 517 24.29 -15.28 16.61
CA PRO A 517 23.51 -15.25 17.84
C PRO A 517 23.20 -13.82 18.34
N ASP A 518 24.13 -12.88 18.17
CA ASP A 518 23.95 -11.48 18.59
C ASP A 518 22.90 -10.77 17.74
N GLN A 519 22.86 -11.03 16.43
CA GLN A 519 21.85 -10.46 15.53
C GLN A 519 20.44 -10.96 15.85
N VAL A 520 20.32 -12.25 16.20
CA VAL A 520 19.06 -12.82 16.69
C VAL A 520 18.60 -12.10 17.96
N ASP A 521 19.50 -11.85 18.91
CA ASP A 521 19.17 -11.13 20.15
C ASP A 521 18.73 -9.69 19.87
N VAL A 522 19.40 -8.99 18.94
CA VAL A 522 19.00 -7.63 18.51
C VAL A 522 17.56 -7.64 17.99
N LEU A 523 17.21 -8.57 17.10
CA LEU A 523 15.86 -8.65 16.52
C LEU A 523 14.79 -8.93 17.60
N ILE A 524 15.06 -9.89 18.50
CA ILE A 524 14.13 -10.24 19.59
C ILE A 524 13.93 -9.07 20.53
N GLN A 525 15.01 -8.40 20.95
CA GLN A 525 14.93 -7.25 21.85
C GLN A 525 14.25 -6.06 21.18
N PHE A 526 14.47 -5.85 19.89
CA PHE A 526 13.79 -4.82 19.12
C PHE A 526 12.28 -5.07 19.07
N ALA A 527 11.87 -6.30 18.73
CA ALA A 527 10.46 -6.70 18.70
C ALA A 527 9.78 -6.58 20.09
N ALA A 528 10.49 -6.92 21.17
CA ALA A 528 9.99 -6.79 22.54
C ALA A 528 9.81 -5.32 22.95
N ARG A 529 10.76 -4.46 22.60
CA ARG A 529 10.73 -3.01 22.88
C ARG A 529 9.58 -2.30 22.17
N LEU A 530 9.28 -2.67 20.92
CA LEU A 530 8.14 -2.12 20.19
C LEU A 530 6.79 -2.59 20.73
N ASN A 531 6.76 -3.69 21.50
CA ASN A 531 5.55 -4.34 21.97
C ASN A 531 4.57 -4.68 20.83
N ASP A 532 5.12 -5.03 19.66
CA ASP A 532 4.37 -5.45 18.48
C ASP A 532 4.35 -6.98 18.40
N PHE A 533 3.22 -7.57 18.83
CA PHE A 533 3.04 -9.02 18.86
C PHE A 533 2.94 -9.64 17.47
N GLN A 534 2.52 -8.89 16.45
CA GLN A 534 2.50 -9.40 15.08
C GLN A 534 3.92 -9.55 14.56
N ALA A 535 4.77 -8.54 14.78
CA ALA A 535 6.17 -8.60 14.40
C ALA A 535 6.90 -9.73 15.14
N GLN A 536 6.63 -9.90 16.44
CA GLN A 536 7.17 -11.01 17.23
C GLN A 536 6.74 -12.37 16.69
N SER A 537 5.45 -12.56 16.37
CA SER A 537 4.95 -13.81 15.80
C SER A 537 5.66 -14.13 14.47
N ARG A 538 5.77 -13.15 13.56
CA ARG A 538 6.48 -13.34 12.28
C ARG A 538 7.96 -13.65 12.47
N LEU A 539 8.63 -12.98 13.39
CA LEU A 539 10.04 -13.23 13.72
C LEU A 539 10.23 -14.64 14.29
N VAL A 540 9.36 -15.08 15.20
CA VAL A 540 9.39 -16.43 15.78
C VAL A 540 9.21 -17.50 14.70
N GLY A 541 8.23 -17.34 13.81
CA GLY A 541 8.05 -18.26 12.68
C GLY A 541 9.28 -18.29 11.77
N ALA A 542 9.92 -17.14 11.52
CA ALA A 542 11.08 -17.06 10.64
C ALA A 542 12.30 -17.78 11.23
N LEU A 543 12.59 -17.51 12.50
CA LEU A 543 13.68 -18.17 13.22
C LEU A 543 13.41 -19.67 13.37
N GLY A 544 12.16 -20.07 13.62
CA GLY A 544 11.73 -21.47 13.64
C GLY A 544 11.99 -22.18 12.32
N ALA A 545 11.65 -21.54 11.19
CA ALA A 545 11.91 -22.09 9.86
C ALA A 545 13.43 -22.30 9.61
N LEU A 546 14.27 -21.36 10.03
CA LEU A 546 15.74 -21.48 9.92
C LEU A 546 16.32 -22.54 10.87
N ALA A 547 15.71 -22.76 12.05
CA ALA A 547 16.18 -23.73 13.03
C ALA A 547 16.13 -25.19 12.53
N LYS A 548 15.41 -25.46 11.43
CA LYS A 548 15.39 -26.78 10.76
C LYS A 548 16.72 -27.14 10.10
N PHE A 549 17.63 -26.17 9.93
CA PHE A 549 18.95 -26.43 9.34
C PHE A 549 19.82 -27.32 10.27
N GLU A 550 20.09 -28.54 9.84
CA GLU A 550 20.82 -29.53 10.63
C GLU A 550 22.32 -29.22 10.83
N GLY A 551 22.88 -28.32 10.01
CA GLY A 551 24.31 -27.98 10.06
C GLY A 551 24.74 -27.12 11.25
N ASP A 552 23.81 -26.61 12.07
CA ASP A 552 24.12 -25.77 13.23
C ASP A 552 23.21 -26.08 14.44
N ILE A 553 23.65 -27.05 15.25
CA ILE A 553 22.94 -27.46 16.46
C ILE A 553 22.93 -26.33 17.51
N ALA A 554 23.95 -25.47 17.55
CA ALA A 554 24.00 -24.38 18.52
C ALA A 554 22.94 -23.32 18.21
N PHE A 555 22.76 -22.99 16.93
CA PHE A 555 21.66 -22.14 16.48
C PHE A 555 20.30 -22.76 16.78
N ASN A 556 20.08 -24.03 16.42
CA ASN A 556 18.84 -24.75 16.76
C ASN A 556 18.55 -24.70 18.27
N SER A 557 19.57 -24.94 19.09
CA SER A 557 19.49 -24.93 20.54
C SER A 557 19.04 -23.58 21.10
N LYS A 558 19.58 -22.47 20.58
CA LYS A 558 19.19 -21.10 20.95
C LYS A 558 17.75 -20.78 20.53
N ILE A 559 17.37 -21.13 19.30
CA ILE A 559 16.01 -20.91 18.83
C ILE A 559 15.01 -21.79 19.59
N GLY A 560 15.36 -23.04 19.89
CA GLY A 560 14.55 -23.91 20.75
C GLY A 560 14.28 -23.30 22.12
N ASP A 561 15.29 -22.68 22.77
CA ASP A 561 15.10 -21.99 24.05
C ASP A 561 14.14 -20.81 23.91
N LEU A 562 14.27 -20.02 22.83
CA LEU A 562 13.35 -18.93 22.52
C LEU A 562 11.91 -19.44 22.35
N LEU A 563 11.70 -20.47 21.51
CA LEU A 563 10.38 -21.06 21.28
C LEU A 563 9.76 -21.55 22.59
N MET A 564 10.53 -22.28 23.40
CA MET A 564 10.06 -22.75 24.71
C MET A 564 9.75 -21.60 25.67
N SER A 565 10.51 -20.50 25.64
CA SER A 565 10.22 -19.31 26.46
C SER A 565 8.88 -18.67 26.09
N CYS A 566 8.51 -18.66 24.80
CA CYS A 566 7.21 -18.16 24.34
C CYS A 566 6.05 -18.98 24.90
N LEU A 567 6.25 -20.28 25.13
CA LEU A 567 5.21 -21.22 25.58
C LEU A 567 5.11 -21.34 27.11
N THR A 568 6.24 -21.17 27.81
CA THR A 568 6.35 -21.42 29.26
C THR A 568 6.19 -20.17 30.12
N ASN A 569 6.01 -18.99 29.51
CA ASN A 569 5.69 -17.76 30.22
C ASN A 569 4.36 -17.88 31.01
N ASP A 570 4.25 -17.18 32.14
CA ASP A 570 3.02 -17.18 32.98
C ASP A 570 1.78 -16.68 32.21
N ASN A 571 2.00 -15.83 31.22
CA ASN A 571 0.96 -15.29 30.36
C ASN A 571 1.41 -15.29 28.90
N PRO A 572 1.37 -16.45 28.21
CA PRO A 572 1.77 -16.54 26.80
C PRO A 572 0.89 -15.65 25.94
N GLN A 573 1.50 -14.92 25.00
CA GLN A 573 0.77 -14.13 24.03
C GLN A 573 0.24 -15.06 22.92
N PRO A 574 -1.06 -15.01 22.58
CA PRO A 574 -1.68 -15.98 21.67
C PRO A 574 -0.97 -16.19 20.33
N ASP A 575 -0.71 -15.13 19.56
CA ASP A 575 -0.19 -15.24 18.19
C ASP A 575 1.27 -15.72 18.16
N VAL A 576 2.06 -15.30 19.14
CA VAL A 576 3.46 -15.70 19.32
C VAL A 576 3.53 -17.15 19.82
N ALA A 577 2.67 -17.54 20.77
CA ALA A 577 2.63 -18.90 21.29
C ALA A 577 2.15 -19.91 20.24
N VAL A 578 1.12 -19.56 19.45
CA VAL A 578 0.62 -20.41 18.36
C VAL A 578 1.70 -20.60 17.30
N GLU A 579 2.38 -19.54 16.88
CA GLU A 579 3.48 -19.67 15.90
C GLU A 579 4.66 -20.45 16.49
N ALA A 580 4.97 -20.27 17.78
CA ALA A 580 6.01 -21.06 18.45
C ALA A 580 5.67 -22.55 18.51
N LEU A 581 4.39 -22.91 18.72
CA LEU A 581 3.94 -24.31 18.66
C LEU A 581 4.16 -24.91 17.28
N TYR A 582 3.71 -24.23 16.21
CA TYR A 582 3.93 -24.70 14.85
C TYR A 582 5.43 -24.88 14.55
N ALA A 583 6.27 -23.92 14.96
CA ALA A 583 7.72 -24.05 14.81
C ALA A 583 8.30 -25.25 15.59
N ILE A 584 7.82 -25.52 16.81
CA ILE A 584 8.24 -26.70 17.59
C ILE A 584 7.87 -28.00 16.86
N PHE A 585 6.66 -28.08 16.31
CA PHE A 585 6.19 -29.26 15.59
C PHE A 585 7.02 -29.52 14.33
N ASP A 586 7.32 -28.46 13.57
CA ASP A 586 8.09 -28.54 12.34
C ASP A 586 9.57 -28.87 12.59
N VAL A 587 10.18 -28.25 13.60
CA VAL A 587 11.60 -28.46 13.92
C VAL A 587 11.77 -29.84 14.55
N TYR A 588 11.06 -30.13 15.63
CA TYR A 588 11.27 -31.37 16.38
C TYR A 588 10.31 -32.47 15.94
N GLY A 589 9.94 -32.56 14.66
CA GLY A 589 8.97 -33.54 14.17
C GLY A 589 9.46 -35.00 14.19
N ASP A 590 10.76 -35.24 14.08
CA ASP A 590 11.35 -36.57 13.89
C ASP A 590 12.64 -36.74 14.71
N LYS A 591 12.79 -37.87 15.42
CA LYS A 591 14.00 -38.19 16.19
C LYS A 591 15.27 -38.36 15.36
N VAL A 592 15.16 -38.54 14.04
CA VAL A 592 16.29 -38.73 13.13
C VAL A 592 17.09 -37.44 12.93
N TYR A 593 16.47 -36.27 13.13
CA TYR A 593 17.13 -34.99 12.93
C TYR A 593 18.31 -34.80 13.90
N ALA A 594 19.43 -34.26 13.38
CA ALA A 594 20.68 -34.13 14.13
C ALA A 594 20.56 -33.34 15.45
N TYR A 595 19.60 -32.43 15.55
CA TYR A 595 19.37 -31.60 16.73
C TYR A 595 18.37 -32.19 17.74
N ASP A 596 17.62 -33.23 17.41
CA ASP A 596 16.55 -33.75 18.28
C ASP A 596 17.11 -34.28 19.62
N THR A 597 18.07 -35.20 19.57
CA THR A 597 18.72 -35.71 20.78
C THR A 597 19.46 -34.63 21.58
N PRO A 598 20.40 -33.85 20.99
CA PRO A 598 21.20 -32.88 21.75
C PRO A 598 20.40 -31.66 22.24
N VAL A 599 19.25 -31.36 21.65
CA VAL A 599 18.42 -30.21 22.04
C VAL A 599 17.12 -30.66 22.69
N PHE A 600 16.20 -31.25 21.93
CA PHE A 600 14.86 -31.59 22.41
C PHE A 600 14.88 -32.56 23.59
N VAL A 601 15.64 -33.65 23.49
CA VAL A 601 15.74 -34.68 24.54
C VAL A 601 16.60 -34.18 25.71
N GLN A 602 17.83 -33.73 25.46
CA GLN A 602 18.75 -33.35 26.53
C GLN A 602 18.30 -32.12 27.32
N LYS A 603 17.61 -31.16 26.69
CA LYS A 603 17.02 -30.00 27.38
C LYS A 603 15.60 -30.28 27.90
N ASN A 604 15.09 -31.50 27.75
CA ASN A 604 13.83 -31.95 28.33
C ASN A 604 12.62 -31.12 27.88
N TYR A 605 12.57 -30.74 26.59
CA TYR A 605 11.47 -29.94 26.03
C TYR A 605 10.14 -30.67 26.10
N LEU A 606 10.12 -32.00 25.95
CA LEU A 606 8.90 -32.81 26.09
C LEU A 606 8.22 -32.60 27.44
N ALA A 607 8.97 -32.66 28.54
CA ALA A 607 8.40 -32.45 29.87
C ALA A 607 7.93 -31.00 30.08
N ALA A 608 8.67 -30.02 29.54
CA ALA A 608 8.29 -28.62 29.60
C ALA A 608 6.99 -28.35 28.81
N LEU A 609 6.83 -28.95 27.63
CA LEU A 609 5.59 -28.87 26.83
C LEU A 609 4.40 -29.47 27.59
N GLN A 610 4.58 -30.65 28.20
CA GLN A 610 3.56 -31.26 29.07
C GLN A 610 3.13 -30.34 30.21
N GLN A 611 4.08 -29.64 30.85
CA GLN A 611 3.81 -28.69 31.92
C GLN A 611 3.15 -27.40 31.42
N ALA A 612 3.38 -26.99 30.17
CA ALA A 612 2.80 -25.79 29.58
C ALA A 612 1.33 -25.97 29.15
N VAL A 613 0.87 -27.21 28.91
CA VAL A 613 -0.50 -27.52 28.43
C VAL A 613 -1.61 -26.78 29.20
N PRO A 614 -1.63 -26.74 30.55
CA PRO A 614 -2.70 -26.04 31.28
C PRO A 614 -2.69 -24.53 31.04
N ALA A 615 -1.51 -23.91 30.97
CA ALA A 615 -1.36 -22.48 30.72
C ALA A 615 -1.79 -22.11 29.30
N LEU A 616 -1.39 -22.91 28.30
CA LEU A 616 -1.79 -22.74 26.90
C LEU A 616 -3.28 -22.98 26.69
N THR A 617 -3.88 -23.97 27.36
CA THR A 617 -5.34 -24.19 27.34
C THR A 617 -6.10 -22.98 27.88
N LYS A 618 -5.61 -22.40 28.99
CA LYS A 618 -6.16 -21.16 29.55
C LYS A 618 -5.96 -19.98 28.60
N MET A 619 -4.80 -19.86 27.97
CA MET A 619 -4.51 -18.86 26.96
C MET A 619 -5.52 -18.92 25.81
N THR A 620 -5.67 -20.08 25.18
CA THR A 620 -6.62 -20.28 24.10
C THR A 620 -8.01 -19.83 24.56
N LYS A 621 -8.51 -20.31 25.72
CA LYS A 621 -9.83 -19.95 26.30
C LYS A 621 -10.06 -18.45 26.53
N ARG A 622 -9.01 -17.63 26.63
CA ARG A 622 -9.14 -16.18 26.79
C ARG A 622 -9.34 -15.43 25.47
N ILE A 623 -9.05 -16.07 24.33
CA ILE A 623 -9.29 -15.48 23.01
C ILE A 623 -10.80 -15.40 22.80
N ASP A 624 -11.30 -14.18 22.58
CA ASP A 624 -12.71 -13.93 22.32
C ASP A 624 -13.11 -14.56 20.97
N ARG A 625 -13.90 -15.64 21.01
CA ARG A 625 -14.35 -16.38 19.81
C ARG A 625 -15.17 -15.50 18.86
N LYS A 626 -15.94 -14.54 19.38
CA LYS A 626 -16.82 -13.69 18.57
C LYS A 626 -16.01 -12.60 17.87
N ARG A 627 -15.05 -12.00 18.58
CA ARG A 627 -14.22 -10.91 18.02
C ARG A 627 -13.06 -11.41 17.18
N CYS A 628 -12.49 -12.56 17.54
CA CYS A 628 -11.24 -13.08 17.00
C CYS A 628 -11.38 -14.55 16.57
N TYR A 629 -12.42 -14.87 15.80
CA TYR A 629 -12.73 -16.24 15.37
C TYR A 629 -11.53 -16.99 14.77
N ASN A 630 -10.87 -16.44 13.74
CA ASN A 630 -9.73 -17.08 13.08
C ASN A 630 -8.56 -17.34 14.03
N ALA A 631 -8.26 -16.39 14.92
CA ALA A 631 -7.18 -16.57 15.91
C ALA A 631 -7.55 -17.63 16.95
N ARG A 632 -8.82 -17.68 17.37
CA ARG A 632 -9.34 -18.72 18.26
C ARG A 632 -9.26 -20.10 17.63
N MET A 633 -9.68 -20.24 16.38
CA MET A 633 -9.62 -21.50 15.62
C MET A 633 -8.18 -22.00 15.49
N ARG A 634 -7.24 -21.15 15.04
CA ARG A 634 -5.81 -21.51 14.96
C ARG A 634 -5.23 -21.93 16.30
N ALA A 635 -5.64 -21.28 17.40
CA ALA A 635 -5.18 -21.64 18.74
C ALA A 635 -5.78 -22.97 19.23
N GLU A 636 -7.00 -23.32 18.83
CA GLU A 636 -7.60 -24.63 19.13
C GLU A 636 -6.93 -25.75 18.33
N GLU A 637 -6.68 -25.53 17.04
CA GLU A 637 -5.94 -26.45 16.17
C GLU A 637 -4.52 -26.70 16.69
N ALA A 638 -3.79 -25.63 17.03
CA ALA A 638 -2.45 -25.75 17.61
C ALA A 638 -2.45 -26.52 18.94
N MET A 639 -3.50 -26.40 19.76
CA MET A 639 -3.65 -27.18 20.99
C MET A 639 -3.94 -28.67 20.70
N GLN A 640 -4.76 -28.97 19.71
CA GLN A 640 -5.00 -30.36 19.27
C GLN A 640 -3.70 -30.99 18.77
N ASN A 641 -2.95 -30.27 17.92
CA ASN A 641 -1.66 -30.69 17.42
C ASN A 641 -0.63 -30.86 18.55
N LEU A 642 -0.64 -30.00 19.58
CA LEU A 642 0.23 -30.14 20.75
C LEU A 642 -0.02 -31.45 21.49
N HIS A 643 -1.29 -31.81 21.72
CA HIS A 643 -1.63 -33.07 22.38
C HIS A 643 -1.15 -34.27 21.54
N ALA A 644 -1.45 -34.28 20.25
CA ALA A 644 -1.00 -35.33 19.34
C ALA A 644 0.53 -35.43 19.27
N PHE A 645 1.22 -34.29 19.22
CA PHE A 645 2.68 -34.21 19.18
C PHE A 645 3.32 -34.77 20.47
N ILE A 646 2.77 -34.43 21.65
CA ILE A 646 3.25 -34.97 22.93
C ILE A 646 3.09 -36.49 22.95
N ASP A 647 1.93 -37.02 22.57
CA ASP A 647 1.68 -38.47 22.54
C ASP A 647 2.60 -39.18 21.54
N TYR A 648 2.78 -38.59 20.35
CA TYR A 648 3.71 -39.05 19.33
C TYR A 648 5.14 -39.13 19.90
N LYS A 649 5.65 -38.06 20.51
CA LYS A 649 7.01 -38.01 21.07
C LYS A 649 7.21 -38.97 22.23
N ILE A 650 6.24 -39.13 23.12
CA ILE A 650 6.30 -40.13 24.19
C ILE A 650 6.49 -41.53 23.60
N ASN A 651 5.79 -41.85 22.52
CA ASN A 651 5.90 -43.16 21.88
C ASN A 651 7.18 -43.31 21.06
N GLU A 652 7.70 -42.22 20.49
CA GLU A 652 8.93 -42.22 19.69
C GLU A 652 10.20 -42.55 20.51
N TYR A 653 10.20 -42.23 21.82
CA TYR A 653 11.31 -42.51 22.77
C TYR A 653 11.02 -43.61 23.80
N LYS A 654 9.88 -44.30 23.71
CA LYS A 654 9.67 -45.59 24.38
C LYS A 654 10.44 -46.68 23.64
#